data_AF-A0A847CFC9-F1
#
_entry.id   AF-A0A847CFC9-F1
#
_cell.length_a   1.000
_cell.length_b   1.000
_cell.length_c   1.000
_cell.angle_alpha   90.00
_cell.angle_beta   90.00
_cell.angle_gamma   90.00
#
_symmetry.space_group_name_H-M   'P 1'
#
loop_
_entity.id
_entity.type
_entity.pdbx_description
1 polymer ?
#
loop_
_entity_poly.entity_id
_entity_poly.type
_entity_poly.pdbx_seq_one_letter_code
_entity_poly.pdbx_strand_id
1 'polypeptide(L)'
;MKKSFIKVLVFLLVLTLSSCDFNSLAIPTTLYVKTKADFSFSLANFDLNLSDYFSKATIQNAVGNSDSIKVYDYFPNSADTKVQQFLIRMPLQEIPVNFEDYLNQFNVDTLLQKTSFSKSITIPSINLQASETFDLQSALNLLVSYSGSSASITFQTGFTTLTYSSGTMTIACPTATGTVTLKDSGGLAVASGTFSSGTASLSLSNDTISKTGMTLEFSSAYTGSIGIVTTGTISEAKELALSMSAISKTISNPLSSAITACTIGTGNLVISTENLPSGISLTTLTSSTGGLTISSTPSQTISLDLKSLSSSDIVISCTPSLSGDATFSTPATSVTFKFATNISSLSSLSIEDDSFENLSVDINQSFPSEMLEMIDSITFTDSGIGGNYKNTFPASNDISIVMNAPILGISSQTETLSSNTGSTNPSFEIKSSGDTTVNVGNTSPAINSLVVNLQIQVPGYDSTNKKKMTVTDVVPGSTYNIAVSVTPVINWKSISINNVTSNQSGKLPLKFSLFDIMESFKAKIGENIAPKIEVDSLPVYLYFSRPNFSAFDDISVSGKLASYVGDENGNILTGESKSYILGNSSTPATMAFASEPTLSTDSSDVVTTDISNITSSCSTNLKTTLNKTRDATNKYICIDYDVAIANSSLITVTKDQITDANSSIAIVAYICVPLKFNVTDSNGITINVLDMLGMSGSTDLFKRTTATDVTSFQQYLDALTSVDLVYQTPVLPFNSTEEIKVIVEHIYGSSDTEKLTLGMSGGSISLNPSKICSIYPLLPDINLVIPQTSFSITRNTAVNLNVGVTLHTDGIVNIFGN
;
A
#
# COMPACT_ATOMS: atom_id res chain seq x y z
N MET A 1 19.80 -33.01 -59.49
CA MET A 1 20.16 -34.19 -58.66
C MET A 1 21.31 -34.91 -59.33
N LYS A 2 22.35 -35.22 -58.55
CA LYS A 2 23.68 -35.61 -59.05
C LYS A 2 23.66 -37.04 -59.62
N LYS A 3 24.51 -37.27 -60.63
CA LYS A 3 24.90 -38.53 -61.31
C LYS A 3 25.16 -39.76 -60.39
N SER A 4 25.02 -39.64 -59.08
CA SER A 4 25.25 -40.69 -58.09
C SER A 4 24.05 -41.62 -57.86
N PHE A 5 22.79 -41.18 -58.04
CA PHE A 5 21.63 -42.04 -57.74
C PHE A 5 21.46 -43.17 -58.77
N ILE A 6 21.63 -42.85 -60.06
CA ILE A 6 21.65 -43.85 -61.15
C ILE A 6 22.85 -44.79 -60.99
N LYS A 7 24.00 -44.29 -60.54
CA LYS A 7 25.17 -45.16 -60.26
C LYS A 7 24.92 -46.14 -59.11
N VAL A 8 24.19 -45.75 -58.06
CA VAL A 8 23.84 -46.64 -56.94
C VAL A 8 22.80 -47.68 -57.35
N LEU A 9 21.80 -47.31 -58.16
CA LEU A 9 20.80 -48.25 -58.68
C LEU A 9 21.44 -49.28 -59.64
N VAL A 10 22.37 -48.85 -60.49
CA VAL A 10 23.15 -49.73 -61.36
C VAL A 10 24.09 -50.63 -60.55
N PHE A 11 24.70 -50.12 -59.47
CA PHE A 11 25.57 -50.92 -58.59
C PHE A 11 24.80 -51.99 -57.80
N LEU A 12 23.57 -51.70 -57.35
CA LEU A 12 22.69 -52.69 -56.71
C LEU A 12 22.20 -53.76 -57.70
N LEU A 13 21.91 -53.38 -58.95
CA LEU A 13 21.49 -54.32 -59.99
C LEU A 13 22.61 -55.29 -60.38
N VAL A 14 23.86 -54.81 -60.42
CA VAL A 14 25.06 -55.64 -60.68
C VAL A 14 25.33 -56.63 -59.54
N LEU A 15 25.05 -56.28 -58.29
CA LEU A 15 25.19 -57.19 -57.14
C LEU A 15 24.17 -58.35 -57.16
N THR A 16 22.99 -58.17 -57.75
CA THR A 16 21.97 -59.23 -57.90
C THR A 16 22.28 -60.26 -58.99
N LEU A 17 23.30 -60.03 -59.83
CA LEU A 17 23.73 -60.96 -60.88
C LEU A 17 24.74 -62.02 -60.37
N SER A 18 25.10 -62.01 -59.09
CA SER A 18 26.05 -62.97 -58.48
C SER A 18 25.49 -64.38 -58.20
N SER A 19 24.25 -64.66 -58.60
CA SER A 19 23.61 -65.98 -58.46
C SER A 19 23.46 -66.77 -59.76
N CYS A 20 24.03 -66.28 -60.87
CA CYS A 20 24.06 -66.99 -62.15
C CYS A 20 25.46 -67.56 -62.41
N ASP A 21 25.53 -68.82 -62.84
CA ASP A 21 26.77 -69.56 -63.12
C ASP A 21 27.56 -68.87 -64.25
N PHE A 22 28.62 -68.14 -63.89
CA PHE A 22 29.40 -67.29 -64.78
C PHE A 22 30.31 -68.05 -65.77
N ASN A 23 30.29 -69.39 -65.79
CA ASN A 23 31.11 -70.18 -66.70
C ASN A 23 30.42 -70.56 -68.01
N SER A 24 29.14 -70.22 -68.22
CA SER A 24 28.41 -70.55 -69.45
C SER A 24 27.61 -69.41 -70.09
N LEU A 25 27.74 -68.17 -69.61
CA LEU A 25 27.18 -67.01 -70.32
C LEU A 25 28.29 -66.32 -71.11
N ALA A 26 28.14 -66.31 -72.44
CA ALA A 26 28.79 -65.30 -73.26
C ALA A 26 28.46 -63.92 -72.64
N ILE A 27 29.47 -63.09 -72.42
CA ILE A 27 29.25 -61.69 -72.03
C ILE A 27 28.23 -61.14 -73.05
N PRO A 28 27.04 -60.68 -72.61
CA PRO A 28 26.03 -60.20 -73.54
C PRO A 28 26.66 -59.10 -74.38
N THR A 29 26.68 -59.26 -75.71
CA THR A 29 27.19 -58.21 -76.58
C THR A 29 26.30 -56.98 -76.54
N THR A 30 25.03 -57.13 -76.12
CA THR A 30 24.09 -56.06 -75.80
C THR A 30 23.19 -56.40 -74.60
N LEU A 31 22.75 -55.39 -73.83
CA LEU A 31 21.82 -55.52 -72.69
C LEU A 31 20.75 -54.41 -72.76
N TYR A 32 19.47 -54.80 -72.81
CA TYR A 32 18.35 -53.86 -72.85
C TYR A 32 17.47 -53.95 -71.60
N VAL A 33 16.90 -52.83 -71.18
CA VAL A 33 15.87 -52.75 -70.14
C VAL A 33 14.59 -52.18 -70.73
N LYS A 34 13.48 -52.93 -70.58
CA LYS A 34 12.13 -52.44 -70.90
C LYS A 34 11.61 -51.65 -69.71
N THR A 35 11.33 -50.38 -69.90
CA THR A 35 10.79 -49.49 -68.87
C THR A 35 9.29 -49.37 -69.09
N LYS A 36 8.47 -49.93 -68.18
CA LYS A 36 7.02 -49.65 -68.11
C LYS A 36 6.65 -49.19 -66.71
N ALA A 37 6.80 -47.90 -66.46
CA ALA A 37 6.60 -47.31 -65.16
C ALA A 37 6.30 -45.80 -65.26
N ASP A 38 5.57 -45.30 -64.27
CA ASP A 38 5.33 -43.89 -64.06
C ASP A 38 6.23 -43.39 -62.92
N PHE A 39 6.94 -42.29 -63.16
CA PHE A 39 7.82 -41.68 -62.18
C PHE A 39 7.38 -40.24 -61.91
N SER A 40 6.83 -39.99 -60.73
CA SER A 40 6.40 -38.64 -60.31
C SER A 40 7.44 -37.97 -59.42
N PHE A 41 7.74 -36.71 -59.71
CA PHE A 41 8.67 -35.87 -58.96
C PHE A 41 7.99 -34.56 -58.61
N SER A 42 8.06 -34.13 -57.36
CA SER A 42 7.71 -32.75 -57.00
C SER A 42 8.82 -31.82 -57.49
N LEU A 43 8.45 -30.78 -58.23
CA LEU A 43 9.38 -29.71 -58.63
C LEU A 43 9.45 -28.65 -57.54
N ALA A 44 8.28 -28.28 -56.99
CA ALA A 44 8.15 -27.38 -55.87
C ALA A 44 6.87 -27.68 -55.09
N ASN A 45 6.93 -27.38 -53.79
CA ASN A 45 5.79 -27.41 -52.88
C ASN A 45 5.66 -26.04 -52.24
N PHE A 46 4.42 -25.60 -52.05
CA PHE A 46 4.08 -24.41 -51.30
C PHE A 46 3.04 -24.79 -50.26
N ASP A 47 3.41 -24.61 -49.00
CA ASP A 47 2.53 -24.80 -47.87
C ASP A 47 2.37 -23.44 -47.18
N LEU A 48 1.14 -22.97 -47.07
CA LEU A 48 0.79 -21.72 -46.40
C LEU A 48 -0.31 -21.99 -45.40
N ASN A 49 0.02 -21.82 -44.12
CA ASN A 49 -1.00 -21.83 -43.09
C ASN A 49 -1.62 -20.44 -42.97
N LEU A 50 -2.90 -20.31 -43.36
CA LEU A 50 -3.58 -19.01 -43.33
C LEU A 50 -3.70 -18.44 -41.90
N SER A 51 -3.65 -19.30 -40.88
CA SER A 51 -3.64 -18.84 -39.49
C SER A 51 -2.36 -18.09 -39.10
N ASP A 52 -1.25 -18.24 -39.83
CA ASP A 52 -0.03 -17.46 -39.56
C ASP A 52 -0.22 -15.97 -39.93
N TYR A 53 -1.20 -15.67 -40.78
CA TYR A 53 -1.44 -14.33 -41.31
C TYR A 53 -2.80 -13.77 -40.89
N PHE A 54 -3.82 -14.62 -40.78
CA PHE A 54 -5.13 -14.30 -40.23
C PHE A 54 -5.33 -15.04 -38.90
N SER A 55 -4.76 -14.50 -37.83
CA SER A 55 -5.02 -14.96 -36.46
C SER A 55 -5.63 -13.87 -35.60
N LYS A 56 -6.22 -14.28 -34.47
CA LYS A 56 -6.56 -13.40 -33.35
C LYS A 56 -5.40 -12.48 -32.98
N ALA A 57 -4.17 -13.00 -32.94
CA ALA A 57 -2.98 -12.22 -32.61
C ALA A 57 -2.62 -11.19 -33.70
N THR A 58 -2.71 -11.55 -34.98
CA THR A 58 -2.42 -10.63 -36.09
C THR A 58 -3.41 -9.46 -36.10
N ILE A 59 -4.70 -9.74 -35.90
CA ILE A 59 -5.73 -8.70 -35.87
C ILE A 59 -5.60 -7.86 -34.59
N GLN A 60 -5.29 -8.45 -33.44
CA GLN A 60 -5.01 -7.72 -32.19
C GLN A 60 -3.84 -6.75 -32.38
N ASN A 61 -2.73 -7.19 -33.00
CA ASN A 61 -1.59 -6.32 -33.30
C ASN A 61 -1.96 -5.17 -34.24
N ALA A 62 -2.88 -5.40 -35.19
CA ALA A 62 -3.35 -4.37 -36.12
C ALA A 62 -4.23 -3.31 -35.42
N VAL A 63 -5.17 -3.72 -34.56
CA VAL A 63 -6.09 -2.78 -33.88
C VAL A 63 -5.52 -2.16 -32.60
N GLY A 64 -4.32 -2.59 -32.18
CA GLY A 64 -3.57 -2.06 -31.04
C GLY A 64 -3.61 -2.95 -29.79
N ASN A 65 -2.51 -2.92 -29.04
CA ASN A 65 -2.33 -3.67 -27.79
C ASN A 65 -2.78 -2.84 -26.58
N SER A 66 -4.07 -2.51 -26.49
CA SER A 66 -4.69 -1.98 -25.27
C SER A 66 -5.34 -3.12 -24.48
N ASP A 67 -5.17 -3.13 -23.16
CA ASP A 67 -5.83 -4.11 -22.26
C ASP A 67 -7.36 -4.09 -22.39
N SER A 68 -7.92 -2.97 -22.86
CA SER A 68 -9.35 -2.76 -23.02
C SER A 68 -9.93 -3.35 -24.32
N ILE A 69 -9.14 -3.43 -25.40
CA ILE A 69 -9.57 -3.94 -26.71
C ILE A 69 -9.22 -5.43 -26.80
N LYS A 70 -10.24 -6.26 -27.01
CA LYS A 70 -10.06 -7.72 -27.10
C LYS A 70 -10.51 -8.23 -28.45
N VAL A 71 -9.62 -8.94 -29.14
CA VAL A 71 -9.94 -9.68 -30.36
C VAL A 71 -10.19 -11.14 -30.00
N TYR A 72 -11.24 -11.71 -30.55
CA TYR A 72 -11.62 -13.11 -30.41
C TYR A 72 -11.67 -13.78 -31.77
N ASP A 73 -11.32 -15.06 -31.79
CA ASP A 73 -11.75 -15.93 -32.88
C ASP A 73 -13.26 -16.13 -32.77
N TYR A 74 -13.98 -16.02 -33.89
CA TYR A 74 -15.43 -15.91 -33.89
C TYR A 74 -16.07 -16.93 -34.82
N PHE A 75 -16.94 -17.76 -34.26
CA PHE A 75 -17.66 -18.80 -34.98
C PHE A 75 -19.08 -18.95 -34.44
N PRO A 76 -19.97 -17.99 -34.75
CA PRO A 76 -21.35 -18.04 -34.29
C PRO A 76 -22.09 -19.20 -34.96
N ASN A 77 -22.93 -19.90 -34.20
CA ASN A 77 -23.65 -21.11 -34.62
C ASN A 77 -24.74 -20.91 -35.71
N SER A 78 -24.65 -19.89 -36.57
CA SER A 78 -25.60 -19.58 -37.63
C SER A 78 -25.03 -19.87 -39.04
N ALA A 79 -25.67 -20.82 -39.73
CA ALA A 79 -25.68 -21.17 -41.16
C ALA A 79 -24.35 -21.23 -41.98
N ASP A 80 -23.45 -20.24 -41.94
CA ASP A 80 -22.25 -20.21 -42.78
C ASP A 80 -21.01 -20.75 -42.05
N THR A 81 -21.10 -22.04 -41.73
CA THR A 81 -20.18 -22.84 -40.89
C THR A 81 -18.75 -22.96 -41.43
N LYS A 82 -18.39 -22.23 -42.48
CA LYS A 82 -17.12 -22.41 -43.19
C LYS A 82 -16.25 -21.17 -43.23
N VAL A 83 -16.77 -19.97 -43.02
CA VAL A 83 -15.98 -18.73 -43.18
C VAL A 83 -15.18 -18.41 -41.91
N GLN A 84 -13.92 -18.01 -42.07
CA GLN A 84 -13.10 -17.46 -40.98
C GLN A 84 -13.60 -16.06 -40.60
N GLN A 85 -13.89 -15.84 -39.32
CA GLN A 85 -14.38 -14.57 -38.80
C GLN A 85 -13.69 -14.23 -37.48
N PHE A 86 -13.65 -12.94 -37.15
CA PHE A 86 -13.12 -12.45 -35.88
C PHE A 86 -14.09 -11.45 -35.26
N LEU A 87 -14.06 -11.37 -33.93
CA LEU A 87 -14.87 -10.46 -33.17
C LEU A 87 -13.98 -9.54 -32.34
N ILE A 88 -14.14 -8.22 -32.52
CA ILE A 88 -13.38 -7.22 -31.78
C ILE A 88 -14.33 -6.56 -30.79
N ARG A 89 -14.06 -6.72 -29.48
CA ARG A 89 -14.71 -5.97 -28.41
C ARG A 89 -13.92 -4.71 -28.11
N MET A 90 -14.60 -3.57 -28.12
CA MET A 90 -14.00 -2.26 -27.94
C MET A 90 -14.85 -1.40 -26.99
N PRO A 91 -14.45 -1.24 -25.73
CA PRO A 91 -15.10 -0.30 -24.83
C PRO A 91 -14.73 1.13 -25.25
N LEU A 92 -15.75 1.96 -25.49
CA LEU A 92 -15.61 3.36 -25.86
C LEU A 92 -15.66 4.28 -24.64
N GLN A 93 -16.50 3.94 -23.66
CA GLN A 93 -16.63 4.65 -22.38
C GLN A 93 -17.14 3.70 -21.31
N GLU A 94 -16.64 3.84 -20.08
CA GLU A 94 -17.15 3.14 -18.91
C GLU A 94 -17.13 4.09 -17.70
N ILE A 95 -18.28 4.24 -17.03
CA ILE A 95 -18.43 5.08 -15.84
C ILE A 95 -18.83 4.17 -14.68
N PRO A 96 -17.94 3.93 -13.70
CA PRO A 96 -18.26 3.09 -12.56
C PRO A 96 -19.28 3.79 -11.64
N VAL A 97 -20.34 3.07 -11.26
CA VAL A 97 -21.36 3.57 -10.30
C VAL A 97 -21.11 2.99 -8.90
N ASN A 98 -20.07 2.17 -8.69
CA ASN A 98 -19.70 1.70 -7.35
C ASN A 98 -18.88 2.75 -6.58
N PHE A 99 -19.57 3.62 -5.86
CA PHE A 99 -18.95 4.68 -5.08
C PHE A 99 -18.44 4.25 -3.70
N GLU A 100 -18.82 3.05 -3.22
CA GLU A 100 -18.35 2.52 -1.94
C GLU A 100 -16.82 2.29 -1.98
N ASP A 101 -16.30 1.87 -3.13
CA ASP A 101 -14.86 1.70 -3.34
C ASP A 101 -14.09 3.04 -3.20
N TYR A 102 -14.68 4.15 -3.64
CA TYR A 102 -14.08 5.48 -3.47
C TYR A 102 -14.04 5.91 -2.01
N LEU A 103 -15.11 5.65 -1.25
CA LEU A 103 -15.16 5.98 0.18
C LEU A 103 -14.21 5.09 1.01
N ASN A 104 -14.10 3.81 0.66
CA ASN A 104 -13.24 2.85 1.35
C ASN A 104 -11.75 3.17 1.19
N GLN A 105 -11.34 3.77 0.07
CA GLN A 105 -9.94 4.17 -0.18
C GLN A 105 -9.39 5.17 0.86
N PHE A 106 -10.25 5.99 1.47
CA PHE A 106 -9.81 6.95 2.48
C PHE A 106 -9.40 6.30 3.82
N ASN A 107 -9.72 5.01 4.03
CA ASN A 107 -9.36 4.23 5.23
C ASN A 107 -9.75 4.90 6.56
N VAL A 108 -10.84 5.67 6.56
CA VAL A 108 -11.25 6.51 7.69
C VAL A 108 -11.44 5.68 8.97
N ASP A 109 -12.02 4.50 8.85
CA ASP A 109 -12.28 3.64 10.00
C ASP A 109 -10.99 3.22 10.71
N THR A 110 -9.99 2.79 9.93
CA THR A 110 -8.69 2.38 10.48
C THR A 110 -7.95 3.57 11.10
N LEU A 111 -8.06 4.76 10.50
CA LEU A 111 -7.41 5.96 11.01
C LEU A 111 -8.03 6.45 12.31
N LEU A 112 -9.37 6.44 12.42
CA LEU A 112 -10.07 6.85 13.64
C LEU A 112 -9.83 5.89 14.81
N GLN A 113 -9.77 4.58 14.55
CA GLN A 113 -9.51 3.57 15.60
C GLN A 113 -8.15 3.75 16.29
N LYS A 114 -7.16 4.35 15.63
CA LYS A 114 -5.82 4.63 16.21
C LYS A 114 -5.86 5.59 17.40
N THR A 115 -6.94 6.37 17.56
CA THR A 115 -7.09 7.25 18.73
C THR A 115 -7.53 6.51 20.00
N SER A 116 -7.92 5.24 19.89
CA SER A 116 -8.21 4.42 21.05
C SER A 116 -6.96 4.27 21.92
N PHE A 117 -7.10 4.47 23.23
CA PHE A 117 -5.98 4.38 24.16
C PHE A 117 -6.42 3.80 25.50
N SER A 118 -5.45 3.26 26.25
CA SER A 118 -5.65 2.82 27.62
C SER A 118 -4.40 3.06 28.44
N LYS A 119 -4.59 3.60 29.65
CA LYS A 119 -3.52 3.89 30.59
C LYS A 119 -3.96 3.57 32.02
N SER A 120 -3.05 2.96 32.76
CA SER A 120 -3.14 2.81 34.21
C SER A 120 -2.11 3.73 34.87
N ILE A 121 -2.55 4.51 35.86
CA ILE A 121 -1.76 5.55 36.51
C ILE A 121 -1.79 5.28 38.02
N THR A 122 -0.65 4.91 38.57
CA THR A 122 -0.49 4.70 40.02
C THR A 122 0.08 5.95 40.66
N ILE A 123 -0.64 6.50 41.64
CA ILE A 123 -0.16 7.65 42.41
C ILE A 123 0.83 7.13 43.46
N PRO A 124 2.08 7.64 43.52
CA PRO A 124 3.04 7.23 44.54
C PRO A 124 2.51 7.47 45.96
N SER A 125 2.86 6.59 46.88
CA SER A 125 2.63 6.84 48.31
C SER A 125 3.56 7.95 48.81
N ILE A 126 3.01 8.94 49.50
CA ILE A 126 3.73 10.12 50.02
C ILE A 126 3.71 10.18 51.56
N ASN A 127 3.42 9.04 52.20
CA ASN A 127 3.53 8.85 53.64
C ASN A 127 4.96 8.42 53.97
N LEU A 128 5.75 9.38 54.43
CA LEU A 128 7.18 9.24 54.63
C LEU A 128 7.49 9.29 56.12
N GLN A 129 8.52 8.56 56.52
CA GLN A 129 8.98 8.53 57.91
C GLN A 129 10.46 8.84 57.97
N ALA A 130 10.86 9.67 58.93
CA ALA A 130 12.25 9.97 59.23
C ALA A 130 12.44 10.08 60.75
N SER A 131 13.66 9.84 61.21
CA SER A 131 14.02 10.04 62.61
C SER A 131 15.43 10.58 62.74
N GLU A 132 15.66 11.36 63.80
CA GLU A 132 16.98 11.87 64.18
C GLU A 132 17.16 11.71 65.69
N THR A 133 18.31 11.20 66.13
CA THR A 133 18.58 10.94 67.55
C THR A 133 19.71 11.83 68.04
N PHE A 134 19.48 12.52 69.16
CA PHE A 134 20.44 13.40 69.78
C PHE A 134 20.88 12.87 71.14
N ASP A 135 22.18 12.93 71.43
CA ASP A 135 22.74 12.59 72.73
C ASP A 135 22.76 13.82 73.66
N LEU A 136 21.90 13.83 74.70
CA LEU A 136 21.83 14.94 75.64
C LEU A 136 23.06 15.02 76.55
N GLN A 137 23.73 13.90 76.84
CA GLN A 137 24.89 13.92 77.74
C GLN A 137 26.05 14.69 77.13
N SER A 138 26.31 14.48 75.84
CA SER A 138 27.33 15.24 75.12
C SER A 138 27.06 16.76 75.09
N ALA A 139 25.79 17.18 75.07
CA ALA A 139 25.40 18.59 75.00
C ALA A 139 25.45 19.33 76.36
N LEU A 140 25.36 18.58 77.46
CA LEU A 140 25.42 19.11 78.83
C LEU A 140 26.85 19.30 79.34
N ASN A 141 27.84 18.73 78.64
CA ASN A 141 29.25 18.89 78.97
C ASN A 141 29.63 20.37 78.96
N LEU A 142 30.17 20.85 80.08
CA LEU A 142 30.56 22.24 80.28
C LEU A 142 31.86 22.48 79.52
N LEU A 143 31.82 23.31 78.48
CA LEU A 143 33.01 23.84 77.80
C LEU A 143 33.18 25.32 78.15
N VAL A 144 34.19 25.66 78.94
CA VAL A 144 34.51 27.05 79.29
C VAL A 144 35.93 27.36 78.86
N SER A 145 36.07 28.42 78.06
CA SER A 145 37.36 28.97 77.68
C SER A 145 37.54 30.32 78.37
N TYR A 146 38.65 30.49 79.08
CA TYR A 146 39.02 31.75 79.71
C TYR A 146 40.40 32.17 79.21
N SER A 147 40.64 33.48 79.03
CA SER A 147 41.96 34.02 78.71
C SER A 147 42.29 35.17 79.65
N GLY A 148 43.41 35.08 80.38
CA GLY A 148 43.87 36.16 81.24
C GLY A 148 44.92 35.73 82.24
N SER A 149 45.13 36.57 83.25
CA SER A 149 45.97 36.27 84.42
C SER A 149 45.14 36.37 85.68
N SER A 150 44.88 35.24 86.34
CA SER A 150 44.12 35.20 87.58
C SER A 150 44.58 34.04 88.47
N ALA A 151 44.33 34.13 89.77
CA ALA A 151 44.45 33.00 90.69
C ALA A 151 43.10 32.28 90.90
N SER A 152 42.02 32.82 90.32
CA SER A 152 40.65 32.41 90.58
C SER A 152 39.74 32.65 89.37
N ILE A 153 38.89 31.69 89.02
CA ILE A 153 37.92 31.79 87.91
C ILE A 153 36.53 31.45 88.40
N THR A 154 35.59 32.35 88.23
CA THR A 154 34.16 32.09 88.52
C THR A 154 33.44 31.68 87.25
N PHE A 155 32.62 30.63 87.33
CA PHE A 155 31.85 30.14 86.19
C PHE A 155 30.57 30.94 85.96
N GLN A 156 30.14 31.02 84.69
CA GLN A 156 28.77 31.34 84.33
C GLN A 156 28.28 30.25 83.37
N THR A 157 27.15 29.62 83.68
CA THR A 157 26.62 28.48 82.92
C THR A 157 25.12 28.67 82.60
N GLY A 158 24.61 27.87 81.66
CA GLY A 158 23.21 27.85 81.22
C GLY A 158 22.25 26.98 82.06
N PHE A 159 22.64 26.60 83.28
CA PHE A 159 21.86 25.77 84.22
C PHE A 159 22.04 26.30 85.64
N THR A 160 21.09 26.11 86.57
CA THR A 160 21.30 26.49 88.00
C THR A 160 22.12 25.49 88.77
N THR A 161 21.88 24.19 88.57
CA THR A 161 22.68 23.11 89.16
C THR A 161 22.82 21.95 88.19
N LEU A 162 23.96 21.26 88.24
CA LEU A 162 24.28 20.07 87.46
C LEU A 162 24.94 19.03 88.37
N THR A 163 24.27 17.90 88.59
CA THR A 163 24.73 16.83 89.50
C THR A 163 25.27 15.65 88.70
N TYR A 164 26.52 15.27 88.97
CA TYR A 164 27.18 14.14 88.34
C TYR A 164 27.07 12.89 89.21
N SER A 165 26.56 11.79 88.68
CA SER A 165 26.66 10.48 89.35
C SER A 165 28.09 9.94 89.30
N SER A 166 28.79 10.19 88.18
CA SER A 166 30.23 9.97 88.01
C SER A 166 30.74 10.79 86.82
N GLY A 167 31.98 11.26 86.87
CA GLY A 167 32.54 12.08 85.79
C GLY A 167 33.91 12.66 86.11
N THR A 168 34.43 13.43 85.17
CA THR A 168 35.71 14.12 85.27
C THR A 168 35.59 15.52 84.67
N MET A 169 36.02 16.54 85.42
CA MET A 169 36.31 17.86 84.90
C MET A 169 37.79 17.95 84.54
N THR A 170 38.09 18.15 83.27
CA THR A 170 39.45 18.35 82.76
C THR A 170 39.71 19.82 82.54
N ILE A 171 40.82 20.32 83.07
CA ILE A 171 41.26 21.71 82.99
C ILE A 171 42.60 21.72 82.27
N ALA A 172 42.62 22.22 81.04
CA ALA A 172 43.83 22.43 80.25
C ALA A 172 44.30 23.88 80.42
N CYS A 173 45.48 24.05 81.00
CA CYS A 173 46.19 25.32 81.14
C CYS A 173 47.71 25.08 81.02
N PRO A 174 48.33 25.37 79.86
CA PRO A 174 49.74 25.06 79.62
C PRO A 174 50.72 25.72 80.60
N THR A 175 50.33 26.85 81.20
CA THR A 175 51.18 27.66 82.08
C THR A 175 50.87 27.46 83.56
N ALA A 176 49.81 26.74 83.92
CA ALA A 176 49.48 26.47 85.31
C ALA A 176 50.34 25.34 85.89
N THR A 177 50.74 25.50 87.15
CA THR A 177 51.44 24.47 87.93
C THR A 177 50.80 24.35 89.31
N GLY A 178 51.00 23.22 89.99
CA GLY A 178 50.43 22.96 91.31
C GLY A 178 48.99 22.44 91.26
N THR A 179 48.18 22.77 92.27
CA THR A 179 46.83 22.26 92.45
C THR A 179 45.78 23.27 92.01
N VAL A 180 44.72 22.76 91.39
CA VAL A 180 43.49 23.52 91.14
C VAL A 180 42.35 22.89 91.93
N THR A 181 41.58 23.74 92.60
CA THR A 181 40.45 23.32 93.44
C THR A 181 39.19 23.99 92.93
N LEU A 182 38.18 23.19 92.62
CA LEU A 182 36.82 23.65 92.43
C LEU A 182 36.20 23.89 93.80
N LYS A 183 35.76 25.11 94.07
CA LYS A 183 35.08 25.51 95.29
C LYS A 183 33.64 25.90 95.01
N ASP A 184 32.76 25.64 95.97
CA ASP A 184 31.37 26.08 95.94
C ASP A 184 31.21 27.57 96.32
N SER A 185 29.96 28.06 96.30
CA SER A 185 29.62 29.43 96.67
C SER A 185 29.93 29.79 98.12
N GLY A 186 30.12 28.81 98.99
CA GLY A 186 30.56 28.98 100.38
C GLY A 186 32.07 28.94 100.56
N GLY A 187 32.83 28.69 99.49
CA GLY A 187 34.29 28.56 99.50
C GLY A 187 34.80 27.17 99.91
N LEU A 188 33.92 26.17 100.04
CA LEU A 188 34.28 24.79 100.35
C LEU A 188 34.79 24.06 99.10
N ALA A 189 35.84 23.25 99.25
CA ALA A 189 36.39 22.45 98.16
C ALA A 189 35.40 21.33 97.77
N VAL A 190 34.94 21.36 96.53
CA VAL A 190 34.08 20.35 95.89
C VAL A 190 34.96 19.25 95.30
N ALA A 191 35.95 19.62 94.50
CA ALA A 191 36.90 18.68 93.89
C ALA A 191 38.26 19.35 93.68
N SER A 192 39.34 18.58 93.61
CA SER A 192 40.68 19.11 93.33
C SER A 192 41.45 18.20 92.39
N GLY A 193 42.39 18.79 91.67
CA GLY A 193 43.27 18.12 90.73
C GLY A 193 44.63 18.79 90.72
N THR A 194 45.65 18.05 90.28
CA THR A 194 47.03 18.57 90.14
C THR A 194 47.37 18.70 88.66
N PHE A 195 48.00 19.81 88.27
CA PHE A 195 48.47 19.98 86.91
C PHE A 195 49.66 19.07 86.61
N SER A 196 49.51 18.24 85.57
CA SER A 196 50.58 17.45 84.97
C SER A 196 50.62 17.77 83.47
N SER A 197 51.76 18.25 82.98
CA SER A 197 51.94 18.64 81.57
C SER A 197 50.86 19.60 81.05
N GLY A 198 50.49 20.60 81.87
CA GLY A 198 49.53 21.63 81.49
C GLY A 198 48.06 21.19 81.51
N THR A 199 47.73 20.03 82.10
CA THR A 199 46.33 19.59 82.30
C THR A 199 46.12 19.07 83.72
N ALA A 200 44.97 19.35 84.32
CA ALA A 200 44.51 18.79 85.59
C ALA A 200 43.15 18.12 85.41
N SER A 201 42.91 17.00 86.08
CA SER A 201 41.62 16.30 86.07
C SER A 201 41.06 16.23 87.49
N LEU A 202 39.81 16.64 87.65
CA LEU A 202 39.06 16.61 88.90
C LEU A 202 37.98 15.53 88.76
N SER A 203 37.93 14.58 89.69
CA SER A 203 36.85 13.58 89.72
C SER A 203 35.57 14.20 90.26
N LEU A 204 34.46 14.03 89.55
CA LEU A 204 33.13 14.49 89.96
C LEU A 204 32.29 13.24 90.29
N SER A 205 32.04 12.96 91.56
CA SER A 205 31.32 11.75 92.01
C SER A 205 30.23 12.12 93.02
N ASN A 206 28.98 12.15 92.58
CA ASN A 206 27.83 12.73 93.29
C ASN A 206 28.00 14.23 93.61
N ASP A 207 28.81 14.92 92.81
CA ASP A 207 29.10 16.34 92.98
C ASP A 207 28.10 17.20 92.19
N THR A 208 27.71 18.33 92.77
CA THR A 208 26.80 19.32 92.16
C THR A 208 27.56 20.60 91.82
N ILE A 209 27.53 20.99 90.55
CA ILE A 209 28.06 22.28 90.05
C ILE A 209 26.90 23.26 89.92
N SER A 210 27.00 24.45 90.54
CA SER A 210 25.96 25.49 90.47
C SER A 210 26.34 26.71 89.61
N LYS A 211 25.34 27.44 89.11
CA LYS A 211 25.47 28.64 88.23
C LYS A 211 26.23 29.79 88.85
N THR A 212 26.19 29.90 90.16
CA THR A 212 26.63 31.09 90.89
C THR A 212 27.49 30.68 92.08
N GLY A 213 28.66 31.32 92.18
CA GLY A 213 29.60 31.17 93.29
C GLY A 213 30.60 30.02 93.17
N MET A 214 30.49 29.15 92.16
CA MET A 214 31.53 28.15 91.88
C MET A 214 32.81 28.82 91.38
N THR A 215 33.94 28.46 91.97
CA THR A 215 35.22 29.11 91.69
C THR A 215 36.33 28.09 91.55
N LEU A 216 37.11 28.13 90.46
CA LEU A 216 38.38 27.41 90.37
C LEU A 216 39.49 28.25 90.96
N GLU A 217 40.06 27.78 92.06
CA GLU A 217 41.21 28.42 92.70
C GLU A 217 42.48 27.66 92.38
N PHE A 218 43.48 28.38 91.88
CA PHE A 218 44.78 27.86 91.51
C PHE A 218 45.76 28.14 92.65
N SER A 219 46.61 27.18 93.00
CA SER A 219 47.65 27.39 94.00
C SER A 219 48.65 28.50 93.65
N SER A 220 48.69 28.91 92.38
CA SER A 220 49.47 30.03 91.86
C SER A 220 48.75 30.66 90.67
N ALA A 221 48.93 31.97 90.46
CA ALA A 221 48.37 32.65 89.30
C ALA A 221 48.86 32.02 87.98
N TYR A 222 47.96 31.85 87.01
CA TYR A 222 48.31 31.42 85.65
C TYR A 222 48.34 32.61 84.70
N THR A 223 48.91 32.41 83.51
CA THR A 223 48.94 33.38 82.41
C THR A 223 48.59 32.68 81.11
N GLY A 224 47.44 32.98 80.52
CA GLY A 224 47.08 32.45 79.19
C GLY A 224 45.66 31.89 79.11
N SER A 225 45.45 31.00 78.14
CA SER A 225 44.14 30.40 77.88
C SER A 225 43.95 29.14 78.71
N ILE A 226 42.75 29.00 79.29
CA ILE A 226 42.29 27.82 80.00
C ILE A 226 41.12 27.24 79.25
N GLY A 227 41.14 25.93 78.99
CA GLY A 227 40.00 25.16 78.53
C GLY A 227 39.51 24.24 79.64
N ILE A 228 38.21 24.29 79.96
CA ILE A 228 37.58 23.42 80.95
C ILE A 228 36.55 22.58 80.22
N VAL A 229 36.63 21.26 80.38
CA VAL A 229 35.70 20.29 79.79
C VAL A 229 35.23 19.35 80.87
N THR A 230 33.92 19.24 81.11
CA THR A 230 33.38 18.13 81.91
C THR A 230 32.93 16.99 81.02
N THR A 231 33.10 15.75 81.50
CA THR A 231 32.59 14.54 80.86
C THR A 231 32.08 13.59 81.94
N GLY A 232 31.01 12.84 81.71
CA GLY A 232 30.50 11.87 82.67
C GLY A 232 28.98 11.72 82.67
N THR A 233 28.48 10.88 83.57
CA THR A 233 27.05 10.59 83.71
C THR A 233 26.38 11.56 84.66
N ILE A 234 25.56 12.45 84.11
CA ILE A 234 24.75 13.44 84.83
C ILE A 234 23.48 12.76 85.35
N SER A 235 23.12 12.98 86.61
CA SER A 235 21.91 12.42 87.24
C SER A 235 20.78 13.45 87.39
N GLU A 236 21.09 14.73 87.50
CA GLU A 236 20.11 15.80 87.66
C GLU A 236 20.62 17.13 87.08
N ALA A 237 19.74 17.93 86.48
CA ALA A 237 19.99 19.31 86.11
C ALA A 237 18.78 20.19 86.50
N LYS A 238 19.01 21.37 87.09
CA LYS A 238 17.93 22.33 87.41
C LYS A 238 18.04 23.62 86.59
N GLU A 239 16.89 24.22 86.31
CA GLU A 239 16.70 25.37 85.42
C GLU A 239 17.58 25.26 84.16
N LEU A 240 17.58 24.09 83.54
CA LEU A 240 18.31 23.85 82.32
C LEU A 240 17.78 24.78 81.22
N ALA A 241 18.66 25.45 80.50
CA ALA A 241 18.33 26.19 79.29
C ALA A 241 19.39 25.89 78.22
N LEU A 242 19.10 24.92 77.36
CA LEU A 242 19.98 24.53 76.25
C LEU A 242 19.34 24.86 74.90
N SER A 243 20.08 25.56 74.06
CA SER A 243 19.79 25.63 72.63
C SER A 243 20.65 24.61 71.91
N MET A 244 20.03 23.67 71.21
CA MET A 244 20.74 22.65 70.44
C MET A 244 21.02 23.15 69.02
N SER A 245 21.94 22.50 68.32
CA SER A 245 22.17 22.76 66.89
C SER A 245 20.92 22.47 66.07
N ALA A 246 20.74 23.20 64.97
CA ALA A 246 19.64 22.97 64.03
C ALA A 246 19.74 21.56 63.44
N ILE A 247 18.62 20.85 63.47
CA ILE A 247 18.39 19.59 62.76
C ILE A 247 17.88 19.96 61.37
N SER A 248 18.51 19.42 60.33
CA SER A 248 18.00 19.46 58.96
C SER A 248 17.91 18.03 58.46
N LYS A 249 16.70 17.57 58.16
CA LYS A 249 16.46 16.24 57.61
C LYS A 249 15.80 16.36 56.25
N THR A 250 16.47 15.81 55.26
CA THR A 250 15.94 15.67 53.91
C THR A 250 15.20 14.34 53.81
N ILE A 251 13.94 14.40 53.42
CA ILE A 251 13.14 13.23 53.06
C ILE A 251 13.09 13.18 51.54
N SER A 252 13.65 12.10 50.97
CA SER A 252 13.62 11.88 49.53
C SER A 252 12.18 11.82 49.03
N ASN A 253 11.87 12.69 48.09
CA ASN A 253 10.51 12.80 47.58
C ASN A 253 10.20 11.62 46.64
N PRO A 254 9.16 10.81 46.88
CA PRO A 254 8.81 9.67 46.05
C PRO A 254 8.06 10.06 44.77
N LEU A 255 7.81 11.36 44.54
CA LEU A 255 7.20 11.82 43.29
C LEU A 255 8.10 11.43 42.11
N SER A 256 7.56 10.63 41.20
CA SER A 256 8.25 10.22 39.97
C SER A 256 8.58 11.42 39.08
N SER A 257 9.53 11.28 38.16
CA SER A 257 9.82 12.29 37.12
C SER A 257 8.60 12.68 36.28
N ALA A 258 7.57 11.82 36.20
CA ALA A 258 6.32 12.10 35.51
C ALA A 258 5.38 13.06 36.27
N ILE A 259 5.59 13.30 37.57
CA ILE A 259 4.75 14.22 38.34
C ILE A 259 5.43 15.60 38.37
N THR A 260 4.77 16.58 37.77
CA THR A 260 5.33 17.92 37.59
C THR A 260 4.90 18.91 38.67
N ALA A 261 3.73 18.70 39.27
CA ALA A 261 3.22 19.50 40.39
C ALA A 261 2.19 18.71 41.21
N CYS A 262 2.12 18.98 42.52
CA CYS A 262 1.19 18.32 43.43
C CYS A 262 0.75 19.30 44.54
N THR A 263 -0.53 19.29 44.92
CA THR A 263 -1.07 20.05 46.06
C THR A 263 -1.80 19.11 47.01
N ILE A 264 -1.43 19.15 48.28
CA ILE A 264 -2.04 18.34 49.32
C ILE A 264 -3.47 18.81 49.56
N GLY A 265 -4.42 17.86 49.56
CA GLY A 265 -5.82 18.14 49.92
C GLY A 265 -5.98 18.05 51.43
N THR A 266 -5.82 16.84 51.96
CA THR A 266 -5.86 16.56 53.39
C THR A 266 -4.61 15.80 53.80
N GLY A 267 -3.87 16.37 54.75
CA GLY A 267 -2.72 15.68 55.32
C GLY A 267 -2.11 16.40 56.50
N ASN A 268 -1.28 15.67 57.25
CA ASN A 268 -0.54 16.25 58.35
C ASN A 268 0.90 15.76 58.43
N LEU A 269 1.77 16.60 59.01
CA LEU A 269 3.07 16.22 59.51
C LEU A 269 2.93 15.99 61.02
N VAL A 270 3.20 14.78 61.46
CA VAL A 270 3.28 14.42 62.87
C VAL A 270 4.75 14.47 63.28
N ILE A 271 5.04 15.32 64.26
CA ILE A 271 6.34 15.40 64.91
C ILE A 271 6.15 14.83 66.30
N SER A 272 6.92 13.82 66.66
CA SER A 272 6.87 13.20 67.99
C SER A 272 8.28 13.03 68.54
N THR A 273 8.37 12.96 69.86
CA THR A 273 9.63 12.75 70.57
C THR A 273 9.55 11.49 71.39
N GLU A 274 10.59 10.66 71.33
CA GLU A 274 10.77 9.52 72.23
C GLU A 274 11.92 9.78 73.19
N ASN A 275 11.85 9.18 74.38
CA ASN A 275 12.87 9.23 75.43
C ASN A 275 13.15 10.65 75.98
N LEU A 276 12.13 11.51 76.08
CA LEU A 276 12.24 12.81 76.75
C LEU A 276 12.33 12.64 78.27
N PRO A 277 13.39 13.13 78.95
CA PRO A 277 13.50 13.06 80.41
C PRO A 277 12.36 13.79 81.12
N SER A 278 11.93 13.27 82.27
CA SER A 278 10.86 13.88 83.07
C SER A 278 11.25 15.29 83.56
N GLY A 279 10.33 16.24 83.41
CA GLY A 279 10.48 17.63 83.88
C GLY A 279 11.06 18.60 82.84
N ILE A 280 11.52 18.09 81.68
CA ILE A 280 11.95 18.93 80.55
C ILE A 280 10.75 19.30 79.68
N SER A 281 10.62 20.59 79.36
CA SER A 281 9.77 21.12 78.30
C SER A 281 10.62 21.46 77.08
N LEU A 282 10.10 21.21 75.88
CA LEU A 282 10.72 21.68 74.64
C LEU A 282 9.92 22.91 74.15
N THR A 283 10.59 24.01 73.82
CA THR A 283 9.92 25.33 73.77
C THR A 283 10.04 26.10 72.47
N THR A 284 10.76 25.60 71.45
CA THR A 284 10.83 26.29 70.15
C THR A 284 11.30 25.36 69.03
N LEU A 285 10.68 25.44 67.84
CA LEU A 285 11.28 25.07 66.56
C LEU A 285 11.01 26.18 65.53
N THR A 286 12.06 26.83 65.03
CA THR A 286 11.98 27.75 63.88
C THR A 286 12.75 27.19 62.68
N SER A 287 12.29 27.53 61.47
CA SER A 287 12.71 26.94 60.20
C SER A 287 13.16 27.99 59.18
N SER A 288 14.11 27.64 58.30
CA SER A 288 14.35 28.36 57.03
C SER A 288 14.79 27.45 55.86
N THR A 289 14.16 27.71 54.71
CA THR A 289 14.44 27.43 53.27
C THR A 289 14.39 26.00 52.68
N GLY A 290 13.43 25.82 51.74
CA GLY A 290 13.40 24.77 50.70
C GLY A 290 12.07 23.98 50.60
N GLY A 291 11.29 24.15 49.52
CA GLY A 291 10.13 23.32 49.10
C GLY A 291 8.86 23.38 49.97
N LEU A 292 8.96 23.05 51.26
CA LEU A 292 7.89 23.13 52.25
C LEU A 292 8.52 23.46 53.60
N THR A 293 8.46 24.73 54.01
CA THR A 293 9.04 25.20 55.27
C THR A 293 8.00 25.10 56.39
N ILE A 294 8.28 24.34 57.44
CA ILE A 294 7.37 24.14 58.57
C ILE A 294 8.11 24.48 59.88
N SER A 295 7.62 25.49 60.60
CA SER A 295 8.01 25.80 61.98
C SER A 295 7.06 25.11 62.96
N SER A 296 7.56 24.49 64.02
CA SER A 296 6.75 23.64 64.90
C SER A 296 7.12 23.76 66.39
N THR A 297 6.39 23.04 67.23
CA THR A 297 6.70 22.82 68.66
C THR A 297 6.82 21.29 68.92
N PRO A 298 7.33 20.84 70.09
CA PRO A 298 7.49 19.42 70.39
C PRO A 298 6.13 18.73 70.46
N SER A 299 5.98 17.58 69.82
CA SER A 299 4.75 16.78 69.82
C SER A 299 3.53 17.51 69.26
N GLN A 300 3.58 17.83 67.96
CA GLN A 300 2.52 18.54 67.26
C GLN A 300 2.15 17.84 65.95
N THR A 301 0.86 17.90 65.63
CA THR A 301 0.32 17.61 64.31
C THR A 301 0.14 18.92 63.56
N ILE A 302 0.80 19.05 62.42
CA ILE A 302 0.77 20.26 61.59
C ILE A 302 -0.01 19.94 60.32
N SER A 303 -1.06 20.72 60.03
CA SER A 303 -1.80 20.58 58.78
C SER A 303 -0.90 20.92 57.61
N LEU A 304 -0.91 20.03 56.62
CA LEU A 304 -0.25 20.20 55.32
C LEU A 304 -1.27 20.58 54.24
N ASP A 305 -2.51 20.89 54.62
CA ASP A 305 -3.58 21.16 53.67
C ASP A 305 -3.23 22.36 52.78
N LEU A 306 -3.52 22.20 51.49
CA LEU A 306 -3.25 23.18 50.43
C LEU A 306 -1.77 23.53 50.23
N LYS A 307 -0.85 22.77 50.83
CA LYS A 307 0.58 22.93 50.58
C LYS A 307 0.96 22.24 49.29
N SER A 308 1.78 22.93 48.48
CA SER A 308 2.32 22.38 47.24
C SER A 308 3.59 21.57 47.52
N LEU A 309 3.71 20.44 46.85
CA LEU A 309 4.90 19.61 46.79
C LEU A 309 5.50 19.76 45.38
N SER A 310 6.76 20.20 45.31
CA SER A 310 7.55 20.14 44.07
C SER A 310 8.24 18.78 43.94
N SER A 311 8.90 18.50 42.83
CA SER A 311 9.74 17.30 42.64
C SER A 311 11.03 17.29 43.48
N SER A 312 11.30 18.36 44.24
CA SER A 312 12.44 18.44 45.15
C SER A 312 12.16 17.66 46.45
N ASP A 313 13.23 17.27 47.14
CA ASP A 313 13.12 16.64 48.45
C ASP A 313 12.45 17.56 49.49
N ILE A 314 11.74 16.94 50.44
CA ILE A 314 11.12 17.67 51.55
C ILE A 314 12.19 17.90 52.62
N VAL A 315 12.50 19.16 52.92
CA VAL A 315 13.48 19.52 53.95
C VAL A 315 12.75 19.93 55.21
N ILE A 316 12.91 19.15 56.27
CA ILE A 316 12.44 19.48 57.62
C ILE A 316 13.60 20.08 58.39
N SER A 317 13.50 21.36 58.73
CA SER A 317 14.51 22.09 59.50
C SER A 317 13.94 22.56 60.83
N CYS A 318 14.59 22.23 61.94
CA CYS A 318 14.18 22.66 63.27
C CYS A 318 15.34 22.88 64.23
N THR A 319 15.23 23.85 65.13
CA THR A 319 16.22 24.08 66.21
C THR A 319 15.57 23.78 67.56
N PRO A 320 15.78 22.60 68.16
CA PRO A 320 15.19 22.27 69.44
C PRO A 320 15.81 23.09 70.60
N SER A 321 14.97 23.55 71.52
CA SER A 321 15.40 24.15 72.80
C SER A 321 14.81 23.38 73.97
N LEU A 322 15.65 23.01 74.94
CA LEU A 322 15.24 22.30 76.15
C LEU A 322 15.22 23.28 77.32
N SER A 323 14.11 23.32 78.07
CA SER A 323 13.97 24.12 79.29
C SER A 323 13.31 23.36 80.44
N GLY A 324 13.77 23.57 81.67
CA GLY A 324 13.16 23.01 82.88
C GLY A 324 14.11 22.24 83.79
N ASP A 325 13.55 21.49 84.73
CA ASP A 325 14.29 20.64 85.66
C ASP A 325 14.30 19.20 85.13
N ALA A 326 15.46 18.55 85.08
CA ALA A 326 15.62 17.24 84.49
C ALA A 326 16.19 16.23 85.49
N THR A 327 15.57 15.07 85.59
CA THR A 327 16.17 13.89 86.25
C THR A 327 16.54 12.86 85.19
N PHE A 328 17.78 12.42 85.19
CA PHE A 328 18.30 11.47 84.19
C PHE A 328 18.39 10.07 84.80
N SER A 329 17.63 9.12 84.25
CA SER A 329 17.76 7.70 84.59
C SER A 329 18.74 7.01 83.63
N THR A 330 19.76 6.35 84.16
CA THR A 330 20.70 5.54 83.36
C THR A 330 20.02 4.29 82.81
N PRO A 331 20.29 3.86 81.55
CA PRO A 331 21.46 4.22 80.74
C PRO A 331 21.17 4.86 79.36
N ALA A 332 20.00 5.46 79.09
CA ALA A 332 19.76 6.12 77.80
C ALA A 332 19.24 7.55 77.96
N THR A 333 20.10 8.53 77.68
CA THR A 333 19.79 9.98 77.67
C THR A 333 19.85 10.53 76.25
N SER A 334 19.31 9.80 75.28
CA SER A 334 19.16 10.30 73.91
C SER A 334 17.71 10.65 73.63
N VAL A 335 17.44 11.81 73.03
CA VAL A 335 16.10 12.16 72.54
C VAL A 335 16.03 11.88 71.05
N THR A 336 15.04 11.08 70.65
CA THR A 336 14.78 10.80 69.23
C THR A 336 13.57 11.60 68.76
N PHE A 337 13.77 12.41 67.73
CA PHE A 337 12.70 13.08 67.00
C PHE A 337 12.24 12.17 65.86
N LYS A 338 10.94 11.92 65.79
CA LYS A 338 10.29 11.18 64.71
C LYS A 338 9.39 12.12 63.91
N PHE A 339 9.53 12.06 62.60
CA PHE A 339 8.77 12.83 61.63
C PHE A 339 8.00 11.84 60.77
N ALA A 340 6.68 12.02 60.66
CA ALA A 340 5.84 11.19 59.80
C ALA A 340 4.83 12.06 59.05
N THR A 341 4.75 11.92 57.73
CA THR A 341 3.65 12.50 56.95
C THR A 341 2.51 11.49 56.84
N ASN A 342 1.28 11.96 57.08
CA ASN A 342 0.05 11.22 56.78
C ASN A 342 -0.80 12.06 55.82
N ILE A 343 -0.71 11.77 54.53
CA ILE A 343 -1.46 12.45 53.48
C ILE A 343 -2.51 11.47 52.95
N SER A 344 -3.77 11.83 53.14
CA SER A 344 -4.92 11.00 52.74
C SER A 344 -5.50 11.40 51.39
N SER A 345 -5.27 12.63 50.93
CA SER A 345 -5.75 13.10 49.62
C SER A 345 -4.87 14.21 49.04
N LEU A 346 -4.88 14.30 47.72
CA LEU A 346 -4.30 15.37 46.92
C LEU A 346 -5.42 16.15 46.27
N SER A 347 -5.48 17.46 46.51
CA SER A 347 -6.50 18.32 45.89
C SER A 347 -6.20 18.58 44.40
N SER A 348 -4.92 18.51 44.00
CA SER A 348 -4.52 18.60 42.61
C SER A 348 -3.19 17.86 42.37
N LEU A 349 -3.09 17.18 41.24
CA LEU A 349 -1.89 16.48 40.78
C LEU A 349 -1.73 16.66 39.27
N SER A 350 -0.58 17.15 38.82
CA SER A 350 -0.21 17.24 37.42
C SER A 350 0.77 16.14 37.02
N ILE A 351 0.43 15.42 35.95
CA ILE A 351 1.19 14.27 35.42
C ILE A 351 1.56 14.57 33.97
N GLU A 352 2.79 14.27 33.59
CA GLU A 352 3.30 14.35 32.22
C GLU A 352 3.69 12.96 31.72
N ASP A 353 3.11 12.53 30.60
CA ASP A 353 3.34 11.20 30.00
C ASP A 353 3.23 11.26 28.47
N ASP A 354 4.17 10.65 27.76
CA ASP A 354 4.21 10.62 26.30
C ASP A 354 2.97 9.94 25.68
N SER A 355 2.29 9.06 26.41
CA SER A 355 1.07 8.41 25.91
C SER A 355 -0.11 9.37 25.72
N PHE A 356 -0.05 10.58 26.27
CA PHE A 356 -1.09 11.60 26.07
C PHE A 356 -0.86 12.46 24.81
N GLU A 357 0.33 12.41 24.20
CA GLU A 357 0.69 13.26 23.06
C GLU A 357 -0.13 12.94 21.79
N ASN A 358 -0.45 11.65 21.57
CA ASN A 358 -1.06 11.15 20.34
C ASN A 358 -2.56 10.88 20.45
N LEU A 359 -3.26 11.60 21.32
CA LEU A 359 -4.71 11.46 21.51
C LEU A 359 -5.53 12.30 20.52
N SER A 360 -4.98 12.59 19.34
CA SER A 360 -5.64 13.34 18.27
C SER A 360 -5.36 12.69 16.92
N VAL A 361 -6.36 12.68 16.04
CA VAL A 361 -6.20 12.31 14.64
C VAL A 361 -6.84 13.39 13.77
N ASP A 362 -6.05 13.85 12.80
CA ASP A 362 -6.48 14.82 11.80
C ASP A 362 -6.36 14.16 10.42
N ILE A 363 -7.51 13.91 9.80
CA ILE A 363 -7.63 13.37 8.44
C ILE A 363 -8.00 14.54 7.54
N ASN A 364 -7.14 14.81 6.55
CA ASN A 364 -7.39 15.80 5.52
C ASN A 364 -6.95 15.23 4.17
N GLN A 365 -7.91 14.72 3.39
CA GLN A 365 -7.66 14.09 2.09
C GLN A 365 -8.56 14.71 1.03
N SER A 366 -7.98 15.22 -0.06
CA SER A 366 -8.75 15.75 -1.19
C SER A 366 -9.49 14.62 -1.91
N PHE A 367 -10.70 14.90 -2.39
CA PHE A 367 -11.41 13.96 -3.26
C PHE A 367 -10.77 13.88 -4.65
N PRO A 368 -10.77 12.70 -5.31
CA PRO A 368 -10.34 12.57 -6.70
C PRO A 368 -11.14 13.49 -7.63
N SER A 369 -10.51 14.01 -8.69
CA SER A 369 -11.19 14.86 -9.68
C SER A 369 -12.39 14.18 -10.32
N GLU A 370 -12.27 12.88 -10.62
CA GLU A 370 -13.35 12.04 -11.16
C GLU A 370 -14.58 12.02 -10.24
N MET A 371 -14.36 11.95 -8.92
CA MET A 371 -15.42 11.99 -7.92
C MET A 371 -16.09 13.37 -7.87
N LEU A 372 -15.30 14.45 -7.94
CA LEU A 372 -15.80 15.83 -7.92
C LEU A 372 -16.61 16.19 -9.17
N GLU A 373 -16.27 15.60 -10.32
CA GLU A 373 -17.01 15.78 -11.58
C GLU A 373 -18.31 14.97 -11.58
N MET A 374 -18.27 13.75 -11.03
CA MET A 374 -19.39 12.81 -11.10
C MET A 374 -20.41 12.97 -9.96
N ILE A 375 -19.97 13.20 -8.72
CA ILE A 375 -20.86 13.23 -7.55
C ILE A 375 -21.29 14.67 -7.26
N ASP A 376 -22.61 14.86 -7.12
CA ASP A 376 -23.22 16.10 -6.65
C ASP A 376 -23.28 16.15 -5.13
N SER A 377 -23.75 15.07 -4.49
CA SER A 377 -23.92 15.03 -3.04
C SER A 377 -23.92 13.60 -2.48
N ILE A 378 -23.55 13.48 -1.21
CA ILE A 378 -23.58 12.23 -0.46
C ILE A 378 -24.45 12.44 0.78
N THR A 379 -25.39 11.55 1.01
CA THR A 379 -26.20 11.51 2.23
C THR A 379 -25.64 10.46 3.17
N PHE A 380 -25.20 10.88 4.34
CA PHE A 380 -24.82 10.03 5.47
C PHE A 380 -26.00 9.90 6.43
N THR A 381 -26.14 8.75 7.08
CA THR A 381 -27.15 8.48 8.10
C THR A 381 -26.46 7.87 9.32
N ASP A 382 -26.87 8.25 10.52
CA ASP A 382 -26.32 7.76 11.80
C ASP A 382 -24.78 7.67 11.85
N SER A 383 -24.10 8.61 11.19
CA SER A 383 -22.64 8.55 10.98
C SER A 383 -21.89 9.40 12.00
N GLY A 384 -20.71 8.95 12.41
CA GLY A 384 -19.86 9.60 13.39
C GLY A 384 -18.94 8.58 14.08
N ILE A 385 -18.90 8.62 15.41
CA ILE A 385 -18.16 7.66 16.23
C ILE A 385 -19.03 7.16 17.38
N GLY A 386 -18.79 5.92 17.78
CA GLY A 386 -19.26 5.35 19.04
C GLY A 386 -18.10 4.69 19.77
N GLY A 387 -18.37 4.12 20.93
CA GLY A 387 -17.32 3.45 21.66
C GLY A 387 -17.68 3.10 23.09
N ASN A 388 -16.68 2.60 23.80
CA ASN A 388 -16.77 2.35 25.24
C ASN A 388 -15.59 3.02 25.95
N TYR A 389 -15.78 3.37 27.21
CA TYR A 389 -14.72 3.99 27.99
C TYR A 389 -14.67 3.49 29.43
N LYS A 390 -13.53 3.73 30.08
CA LYS A 390 -13.30 3.51 31.50
C LYS A 390 -12.64 4.76 32.05
N ASN A 391 -13.15 5.30 33.15
CA ASN A 391 -12.55 6.43 33.83
C ASN A 391 -12.72 6.25 35.33
N THR A 392 -11.72 5.70 36.02
CA THR A 392 -11.85 5.43 37.45
C THR A 392 -11.38 6.59 38.32
N PHE A 393 -11.03 7.75 37.75
CA PHE A 393 -10.70 8.94 38.53
C PHE A 393 -11.92 9.46 39.32
N PRO A 394 -11.71 10.23 40.40
CA PRO A 394 -12.81 10.84 41.15
C PRO A 394 -13.69 11.74 40.28
N ALA A 395 -14.93 11.96 40.71
CA ALA A 395 -15.85 12.88 40.02
C ALA A 395 -15.20 14.25 39.79
N SER A 396 -15.52 14.90 38.67
CA SER A 396 -14.90 16.14 38.15
C SER A 396 -13.62 15.95 37.33
N ASN A 397 -13.09 14.72 37.25
CA ASN A 397 -11.98 14.36 36.36
C ASN A 397 -12.48 13.70 35.09
N ASP A 398 -13.25 14.43 34.29
CA ASP A 398 -13.90 13.89 33.10
C ASP A 398 -12.94 13.86 31.91
N ILE A 399 -13.13 12.89 31.01
CA ILE A 399 -12.45 12.83 29.70
C ILE A 399 -13.39 13.49 28.69
N SER A 400 -12.88 14.35 27.81
CA SER A 400 -13.68 14.94 26.73
C SER A 400 -13.29 14.37 25.39
N ILE A 401 -14.26 13.98 24.57
CA ILE A 401 -14.05 13.60 23.17
C ILE A 401 -14.59 14.71 22.30
N VAL A 402 -13.72 15.36 21.52
CA VAL A 402 -14.06 16.44 20.61
C VAL A 402 -13.94 15.94 19.18
N MET A 403 -15.04 16.01 18.42
CA MET A 403 -15.06 15.61 17.01
C MET A 403 -15.55 16.75 16.13
N ASN A 404 -14.82 16.99 15.04
CA ASN A 404 -15.21 17.86 13.94
C ASN A 404 -15.07 17.08 12.63
N ALA A 405 -16.19 16.70 12.03
CA ALA A 405 -16.27 15.99 10.77
C ALA A 405 -17.39 16.61 9.90
N PRO A 406 -17.12 17.74 9.21
CA PRO A 406 -18.14 18.42 8.42
C PRO A 406 -18.79 17.55 7.34
N ILE A 407 -18.04 16.59 6.77
CA ILE A 407 -18.56 15.62 5.80
C ILE A 407 -19.69 14.73 6.38
N LEU A 408 -19.66 14.47 7.69
CA LEU A 408 -20.68 13.71 8.40
C LEU A 408 -21.73 14.64 9.03
N GLY A 409 -21.70 15.95 8.76
CA GLY A 409 -22.61 16.92 9.38
C GLY A 409 -22.25 17.30 10.81
N ILE A 410 -21.04 16.97 11.27
CA ILE A 410 -20.57 17.24 12.63
C ILE A 410 -19.62 18.45 12.57
N SER A 411 -20.15 19.67 12.78
CA SER A 411 -19.35 20.91 12.72
C SER A 411 -18.43 21.14 13.93
N SER A 412 -18.82 20.61 15.10
CA SER A 412 -18.00 20.39 16.29
C SER A 412 -18.94 19.85 17.37
N GLN A 413 -18.65 18.68 17.91
CA GLN A 413 -19.37 18.12 19.05
C GLN A 413 -18.38 17.66 20.11
N THR A 414 -18.78 17.79 21.38
CA THR A 414 -17.99 17.35 22.53
C THR A 414 -18.83 16.46 23.41
N GLU A 415 -18.35 15.24 23.64
CA GLU A 415 -18.94 14.30 24.59
C GLU A 415 -18.08 14.22 25.85
N THR A 416 -18.72 14.30 27.02
CA THR A 416 -18.02 14.27 28.32
C THR A 416 -18.21 12.92 28.99
N LEU A 417 -17.10 12.27 29.29
CA LEU A 417 -17.02 10.90 29.79
C LEU A 417 -16.65 10.89 31.27
N SER A 418 -17.68 10.89 32.12
CA SER A 418 -17.53 11.03 33.57
C SER A 418 -16.99 9.79 34.28
N SER A 419 -16.62 9.95 35.56
CA SER A 419 -16.10 8.85 36.37
C SER A 419 -17.03 7.63 36.40
N ASN A 420 -16.47 6.44 36.24
CA ASN A 420 -17.15 5.15 36.38
C ASN A 420 -16.25 4.11 37.06
N THR A 421 -16.82 3.38 38.02
CA THR A 421 -16.13 2.35 38.80
C THR A 421 -16.80 0.97 38.71
N GLY A 422 -17.81 0.84 37.85
CA GLY A 422 -18.55 -0.41 37.63
C GLY A 422 -17.73 -1.46 36.85
N SER A 423 -18.21 -2.71 36.86
CA SER A 423 -17.60 -3.83 36.13
C SER A 423 -17.81 -3.78 34.62
N THR A 424 -18.75 -2.95 34.14
CA THR A 424 -19.07 -2.77 32.72
C THR A 424 -18.70 -1.36 32.28
N ASN A 425 -17.91 -1.26 31.20
CA ASN A 425 -17.52 0.02 30.60
C ASN A 425 -18.76 0.67 29.94
N PRO A 426 -19.11 1.93 30.27
CA PRO A 426 -20.20 2.63 29.59
C PRO A 426 -19.88 2.92 28.13
N SER A 427 -20.92 3.05 27.32
CA SER A 427 -20.81 3.46 25.92
C SER A 427 -20.93 4.98 25.75
N PHE A 428 -20.41 5.51 24.66
CA PHE A 428 -20.61 6.89 24.22
C PHE A 428 -20.85 6.93 22.71
N GLU A 429 -21.48 8.00 22.22
CA GLU A 429 -21.69 8.23 20.79
C GLU A 429 -21.62 9.72 20.45
N ILE A 430 -20.96 10.05 19.35
CA ILE A 430 -21.01 11.36 18.69
C ILE A 430 -21.45 11.11 17.26
N LYS A 431 -22.71 11.39 16.94
CA LYS A 431 -23.31 11.13 15.62
C LYS A 431 -23.95 12.39 15.05
N SER A 432 -24.12 12.41 13.74
CA SER A 432 -24.95 13.38 13.05
C SER A 432 -26.39 13.34 13.58
N SER A 433 -27.07 14.49 13.62
CA SER A 433 -28.49 14.55 13.98
C SER A 433 -29.35 14.08 12.80
N GLY A 434 -29.44 12.76 12.61
CA GLY A 434 -30.14 12.14 11.49
C GLY A 434 -29.37 12.20 10.17
N ASP A 435 -30.11 12.16 9.07
CA ASP A 435 -29.55 12.19 7.71
C ASP A 435 -28.87 13.54 7.44
N THR A 436 -27.61 13.48 7.03
CA THR A 436 -26.85 14.64 6.59
C THR A 436 -26.49 14.48 5.13
N THR A 437 -27.01 15.37 4.29
CA THR A 437 -26.57 15.49 2.90
C THR A 437 -25.48 16.54 2.80
N VAL A 438 -24.34 16.15 2.26
CA VAL A 438 -23.21 17.03 1.96
C VAL A 438 -23.02 17.12 0.45
N ASN A 439 -22.88 18.35 -0.03
CA ASN A 439 -22.60 18.62 -1.43
C ASN A 439 -21.11 18.37 -1.71
N VAL A 440 -20.83 17.60 -2.75
CA VAL A 440 -19.49 17.28 -3.26
C VAL A 440 -19.29 18.03 -4.58
N GLY A 441 -18.12 18.63 -4.80
CA GLY A 441 -17.80 19.23 -6.11
C GLY A 441 -18.35 20.64 -6.36
N ASN A 442 -19.26 20.81 -7.33
CA ASN A 442 -19.54 22.12 -7.96
C ASN A 442 -20.68 22.93 -7.32
N THR A 443 -21.45 22.35 -6.40
CA THR A 443 -22.61 22.98 -5.76
C THR A 443 -22.26 23.62 -4.43
N SER A 444 -22.29 24.96 -4.35
CA SER A 444 -21.93 25.72 -3.14
C SER A 444 -22.98 25.60 -2.02
N PRO A 445 -22.59 25.37 -0.75
CA PRO A 445 -21.22 25.16 -0.27
C PRO A 445 -20.77 23.71 -0.52
N ALA A 446 -19.72 23.53 -1.31
CA ALA A 446 -19.20 22.21 -1.65
C ALA A 446 -18.04 21.81 -0.73
N ILE A 447 -18.03 20.53 -0.35
CA ILE A 447 -16.90 19.89 0.30
C ILE A 447 -16.07 19.20 -0.79
N ASN A 448 -14.79 19.55 -0.88
CA ASN A 448 -13.84 18.99 -1.85
C ASN A 448 -12.79 18.06 -1.21
N SER A 449 -12.89 17.85 0.10
CA SER A 449 -11.95 17.07 0.88
C SER A 449 -12.66 16.41 2.07
N LEU A 450 -12.22 15.20 2.38
CA LEU A 450 -12.52 14.54 3.63
C LEU A 450 -11.72 15.22 4.75
N VAL A 451 -12.42 15.97 5.60
CA VAL A 451 -11.86 16.58 6.81
C VAL A 451 -12.51 15.97 8.03
N VAL A 452 -11.72 15.26 8.85
CA VAL A 452 -12.13 14.69 10.13
C VAL A 452 -11.06 14.97 11.17
N ASN A 453 -11.43 15.65 12.24
CA ASN A 453 -10.56 15.91 13.38
C ASN A 453 -11.23 15.27 14.61
N LEU A 454 -10.51 14.39 15.29
CA LEU A 454 -10.98 13.75 16.50
C LEU A 454 -9.89 13.88 17.56
N GLN A 455 -10.24 14.44 18.72
CA GLN A 455 -9.34 14.63 19.83
C GLN A 455 -9.95 14.08 21.11
N ILE A 456 -9.18 13.27 21.84
CA ILE A 456 -9.51 12.85 23.20
C ILE A 456 -8.68 13.68 24.17
N GLN A 457 -9.35 14.41 25.04
CA GLN A 457 -8.76 15.27 26.05
C GLN A 457 -8.85 14.56 27.39
N VAL A 458 -7.68 14.21 27.95
CA VAL A 458 -7.57 13.67 29.31
C VAL A 458 -8.01 14.72 30.35
N PRO A 459 -8.35 14.33 31.59
CA PRO A 459 -8.78 15.28 32.62
C PRO A 459 -7.77 16.41 32.85
N GLY A 460 -8.26 17.65 32.86
CA GLY A 460 -7.41 18.83 32.98
C GLY A 460 -6.36 18.98 31.87
N TYR A 461 -6.69 18.51 30.66
CA TYR A 461 -5.87 18.62 29.45
C TYR A 461 -5.34 20.04 29.24
N ASP A 462 -4.05 20.15 28.96
CA ASP A 462 -3.35 21.41 28.67
C ASP A 462 -3.09 21.51 27.17
N SER A 463 -3.70 22.50 26.50
CA SER A 463 -3.53 22.72 25.06
C SER A 463 -2.11 23.13 24.67
N THR A 464 -1.32 23.65 25.61
CA THR A 464 0.06 24.09 25.39
C THR A 464 1.05 22.94 25.58
N ASN A 465 0.81 22.09 26.58
CA ASN A 465 1.55 20.84 26.79
C ASN A 465 0.61 19.63 26.71
N LYS A 466 0.49 19.05 25.51
CA LYS A 466 -0.39 17.90 25.24
C LYS A 466 -0.03 16.63 26.01
N LYS A 467 1.16 16.58 26.60
CA LYS A 467 1.61 15.46 27.46
C LYS A 467 1.11 15.58 28.89
N LYS A 468 0.49 16.71 29.25
CA LYS A 468 0.14 17.04 30.62
C LYS A 468 -1.35 16.82 30.89
N MET A 469 -1.61 16.16 32.01
CA MET A 469 -2.91 15.91 32.60
C MET A 469 -2.93 16.50 34.01
N THR A 470 -4.05 17.10 34.45
CA THR A 470 -4.21 17.58 35.82
C THR A 470 -5.49 17.02 36.42
N VAL A 471 -5.35 16.28 37.51
CA VAL A 471 -6.47 15.64 38.22
C VAL A 471 -6.64 16.20 39.61
N THR A 472 -7.87 16.13 40.13
CA THR A 472 -8.25 16.58 41.46
C THR A 472 -8.73 15.44 42.34
N ASP A 473 -8.61 15.65 43.65
CA ASP A 473 -9.15 14.76 44.70
C ASP A 473 -8.68 13.30 44.65
N VAL A 474 -7.45 13.08 44.19
CA VAL A 474 -6.85 11.74 44.09
C VAL A 474 -6.21 11.28 45.40
N VAL A 475 -6.16 9.97 45.60
CA VAL A 475 -5.63 9.35 46.83
C VAL A 475 -4.23 8.77 46.56
N PRO A 476 -3.20 9.15 47.35
CA PRO A 476 -1.88 8.54 47.25
C PRO A 476 -1.89 7.02 47.40
N GLY A 477 -1.06 6.31 46.64
CA GLY A 477 -1.02 4.85 46.61
C GLY A 477 -2.14 4.18 45.79
N SER A 478 -3.14 4.94 45.33
CA SER A 478 -4.22 4.39 44.50
C SER A 478 -3.83 4.30 43.03
N THR A 479 -4.45 3.37 42.30
CA THR A 479 -4.29 3.22 40.86
C THR A 479 -5.58 3.58 40.14
N TYR A 480 -5.47 4.48 39.18
CA TYR A 480 -6.57 4.98 38.36
C TYR A 480 -6.40 4.51 36.91
N ASN A 481 -7.50 4.15 36.25
CA ASN A 481 -7.49 3.64 34.89
C ASN A 481 -8.34 4.56 34.01
N ILE A 482 -7.75 4.95 32.89
CA ILE A 482 -8.44 5.63 31.80
C ILE A 482 -8.32 4.77 30.55
N ALA A 483 -9.42 4.57 29.84
CA ALA A 483 -9.43 3.90 28.56
C ALA A 483 -10.57 4.45 27.71
N VAL A 484 -10.30 4.67 26.43
CA VAL A 484 -11.31 5.04 25.44
C VAL A 484 -11.09 4.15 24.23
N SER A 485 -12.13 3.45 23.81
CA SER A 485 -12.17 2.67 22.58
C SER A 485 -13.07 3.39 21.60
N VAL A 486 -12.53 3.84 20.46
CA VAL A 486 -13.27 4.52 19.40
C VAL A 486 -13.63 3.52 18.31
N THR A 487 -14.92 3.44 18.01
CA THR A 487 -15.49 2.65 16.91
C THR A 487 -16.15 3.61 15.92
N PRO A 488 -15.56 3.83 14.74
CA PRO A 488 -16.15 4.68 13.73
C PRO A 488 -17.41 4.05 13.15
N VAL A 489 -18.38 4.89 12.80
CA VAL A 489 -19.63 4.49 12.15
C VAL A 489 -19.79 5.39 10.94
N ILE A 490 -19.40 4.93 9.76
CA ILE A 490 -19.59 5.67 8.51
C ILE A 490 -20.62 4.92 7.68
N ASN A 491 -21.84 5.42 7.69
CA ASN A 491 -22.96 4.79 7.02
C ASN A 491 -23.58 5.77 6.03
N TRP A 492 -23.19 5.64 4.77
CA TRP A 492 -23.80 6.40 3.69
C TRP A 492 -25.13 5.74 3.29
N LYS A 493 -26.13 6.57 3.01
CA LYS A 493 -27.50 6.18 2.65
C LYS A 493 -27.72 6.26 1.15
N SER A 494 -27.30 7.36 0.54
CA SER A 494 -27.47 7.61 -0.88
C SER A 494 -26.42 8.55 -1.44
N ILE A 495 -26.17 8.45 -2.74
CA ILE A 495 -25.26 9.29 -3.49
C ILE A 495 -26.03 9.85 -4.69
N SER A 496 -26.01 11.16 -4.83
CA SER A 496 -26.55 11.86 -5.99
C SER A 496 -25.44 12.12 -6.99
N ILE A 497 -25.62 11.64 -8.20
CA ILE A 497 -24.73 11.85 -9.33
C ILE A 497 -25.17 13.14 -10.03
N ASN A 498 -24.21 14.00 -10.37
CA ASN A 498 -24.45 15.18 -11.18
C ASN A 498 -25.21 14.79 -12.46
N ASN A 499 -26.07 15.68 -12.96
CA ASN A 499 -26.64 15.54 -14.30
C ASN A 499 -25.46 15.46 -15.29
N VAL A 500 -25.21 14.29 -15.87
CA VAL A 500 -24.07 14.01 -16.76
C VAL A 500 -24.28 14.69 -18.12
N THR A 501 -24.38 16.01 -18.12
CA THR A 501 -24.61 16.85 -19.31
C THR A 501 -23.34 17.14 -20.08
N SER A 502 -22.17 16.75 -19.56
CA SER A 502 -20.92 16.88 -20.30
C SER A 502 -20.93 15.90 -21.46
N ASN A 503 -21.09 16.43 -22.67
CA ASN A 503 -20.85 15.69 -23.91
C ASN A 503 -19.46 15.04 -23.84
N GLN A 504 -19.44 13.72 -23.82
CA GLN A 504 -18.21 12.96 -23.97
C GLN A 504 -17.93 12.85 -25.47
N SER A 505 -16.96 13.62 -25.93
CA SER A 505 -16.57 13.64 -27.34
C SER A 505 -15.12 13.23 -27.51
N GLY A 506 -14.85 12.49 -28.58
CA GLY A 506 -13.52 11.96 -28.84
C GLY A 506 -13.38 11.44 -30.25
N LYS A 507 -12.12 11.21 -30.62
CA LYS A 507 -11.73 10.56 -31.88
C LYS A 507 -10.94 9.32 -31.54
N LEU A 508 -11.39 8.19 -32.06
CA LEU A 508 -10.74 6.91 -31.86
C LEU A 508 -10.24 6.39 -33.20
N PRO A 509 -8.93 6.50 -33.50
CA PRO A 509 -8.35 5.81 -34.64
C PRO A 509 -8.31 4.31 -34.34
N LEU A 510 -9.06 3.51 -35.11
CA LEU A 510 -9.12 2.06 -34.88
C LEU A 510 -7.83 1.34 -35.33
N LYS A 511 -6.93 2.07 -36.00
CA LYS A 511 -5.72 1.55 -36.68
C LYS A 511 -5.99 0.34 -37.57
N PHE A 512 -7.24 0.19 -37.98
CA PHE A 512 -7.73 -0.92 -38.76
C PHE A 512 -7.88 -0.46 -40.21
N SER A 513 -7.13 -1.09 -41.13
CA SER A 513 -7.20 -0.82 -42.56
C SER A 513 -7.21 -2.12 -43.36
N LEU A 514 -7.88 -2.12 -44.50
CA LEU A 514 -7.87 -3.26 -45.41
C LEU A 514 -6.49 -3.41 -46.09
N PHE A 515 -5.79 -2.30 -46.32
CA PHE A 515 -4.45 -2.32 -46.87
C PHE A 515 -3.49 -3.11 -45.97
N ASP A 516 -3.43 -2.81 -44.67
CA ASP A 516 -2.48 -3.45 -43.74
C ASP A 516 -2.78 -4.93 -43.54
N ILE A 517 -4.07 -5.29 -43.47
CA ILE A 517 -4.50 -6.68 -43.41
C ILE A 517 -3.99 -7.44 -44.66
N MET A 518 -4.08 -6.83 -45.85
CA MET A 518 -3.63 -7.44 -47.10
C MET A 518 -2.11 -7.35 -47.34
N GLU A 519 -1.43 -6.35 -46.79
CA GLU A 519 0.02 -6.16 -46.94
C GLU A 519 0.78 -7.32 -46.30
N SER A 520 0.25 -7.90 -45.21
CA SER A 520 0.79 -9.13 -44.61
C SER A 520 0.79 -10.33 -45.57
N PHE A 521 -0.09 -10.32 -46.57
CA PHE A 521 -0.23 -11.36 -47.60
C PHE A 521 0.56 -11.07 -48.88
N LYS A 522 0.87 -9.81 -49.15
CA LYS A 522 1.51 -9.34 -50.40
C LYS A 522 2.72 -10.17 -50.82
N ALA A 523 3.63 -10.46 -49.89
CA ALA A 523 4.87 -11.20 -50.19
C ALA A 523 4.64 -12.65 -50.66
N LYS A 524 3.44 -13.20 -50.47
CA LYS A 524 3.12 -14.60 -50.79
C LYS A 524 2.07 -14.75 -51.89
N ILE A 525 1.17 -13.79 -52.07
CA ILE A 525 0.10 -13.86 -53.07
C ILE A 525 0.15 -12.76 -54.13
N GLY A 526 1.09 -11.80 -54.04
CA GLY A 526 1.37 -10.80 -55.08
C GLY A 526 1.05 -9.35 -54.67
N GLU A 527 1.78 -8.40 -55.26
CA GLU A 527 1.80 -6.98 -54.86
C GLU A 527 0.53 -6.16 -55.13
N ASN A 528 -0.40 -6.66 -55.94
CA ASN A 528 -1.52 -5.87 -56.47
C ASN A 528 -2.91 -6.39 -56.07
N ILE A 529 -3.03 -7.18 -55.00
CA ILE A 529 -4.32 -7.77 -54.59
C ILE A 529 -5.18 -6.80 -53.80
N ALA A 530 -4.61 -6.11 -52.81
CA ALA A 530 -5.33 -5.19 -51.93
C ALA A 530 -6.24 -4.18 -52.66
N PRO A 531 -5.79 -3.47 -53.73
CA PRO A 531 -6.66 -2.51 -54.43
C PRO A 531 -7.78 -3.16 -55.25
N LYS A 532 -7.67 -4.46 -55.57
CA LYS A 532 -8.60 -5.22 -56.42
C LYS A 532 -9.68 -5.95 -55.65
N ILE A 533 -9.69 -5.85 -54.33
CA ILE A 533 -10.69 -6.48 -53.48
C ILE A 533 -11.41 -5.48 -52.59
N GLU A 534 -12.63 -5.81 -52.22
CA GLU A 534 -13.45 -5.10 -51.26
C GLU A 534 -14.01 -6.10 -50.25
N VAL A 535 -14.10 -5.75 -48.96
CA VAL A 535 -14.85 -6.57 -48.01
C VAL A 535 -16.34 -6.53 -48.33
N ASP A 536 -17.01 -7.66 -48.13
CA ASP A 536 -18.46 -7.78 -48.36
C ASP A 536 -19.28 -7.09 -47.26
N SER A 537 -18.79 -7.16 -46.02
CA SER A 537 -19.43 -6.58 -44.83
C SER A 537 -18.43 -6.34 -43.70
N LEU A 538 -18.67 -5.30 -42.91
CA LEU A 538 -18.01 -5.08 -41.61
C LEU A 538 -19.08 -4.70 -40.58
N PRO A 539 -19.88 -5.65 -40.07
CA PRO A 539 -20.94 -5.37 -39.11
C PRO A 539 -20.39 -4.82 -37.80
N VAL A 540 -21.05 -3.81 -37.25
CA VAL A 540 -20.73 -3.19 -35.96
C VAL A 540 -22.00 -3.11 -35.11
N TYR A 541 -21.91 -3.59 -33.88
CA TYR A 541 -22.99 -3.58 -32.89
C TYR A 541 -22.57 -2.76 -31.68
N LEU A 542 -23.38 -1.79 -31.31
CA LEU A 542 -23.14 -0.90 -30.18
C LEU A 542 -24.10 -1.26 -29.05
N TYR A 543 -23.56 -1.34 -27.85
CA TYR A 543 -24.29 -1.62 -26.62
C TYR A 543 -24.08 -0.45 -25.66
N PHE A 544 -25.17 0.26 -25.38
CA PHE A 544 -25.23 1.27 -24.33
C PHE A 544 -25.90 0.61 -23.14
N SER A 545 -25.08 0.20 -22.18
CA SER A 545 -25.54 -0.50 -20.98
C SER A 545 -25.63 0.46 -19.81
N ARG A 546 -26.56 0.19 -18.91
CA ARG A 546 -26.73 0.90 -17.64
C ARG A 546 -26.95 -0.12 -16.53
N PRO A 547 -26.66 0.23 -15.27
CA PRO A 547 -27.11 -0.55 -14.13
C PRO A 547 -28.63 -0.69 -14.14
N ASN A 548 -29.13 -1.86 -13.77
CA ASN A 548 -30.57 -2.11 -13.67
C ASN A 548 -31.13 -1.60 -12.33
N PHE A 549 -30.96 -0.31 -12.06
CA PHE A 549 -31.52 0.36 -10.88
C PHE A 549 -32.64 1.29 -11.33
N SER A 550 -33.71 1.36 -10.55
CA SER A 550 -34.83 2.26 -10.85
C SER A 550 -34.42 3.74 -10.95
N ALA A 551 -33.35 4.13 -10.25
CA ALA A 551 -32.78 5.49 -10.34
C ALA A 551 -32.24 5.84 -11.74
N PHE A 552 -31.91 4.83 -12.55
CA PHE A 552 -31.37 5.01 -13.90
C PHE A 552 -32.47 4.94 -14.97
N ASP A 553 -33.74 4.73 -14.60
CA ASP A 553 -34.83 4.49 -15.55
C ASP A 553 -35.08 5.65 -16.51
N ASP A 554 -35.00 6.88 -15.99
CA ASP A 554 -35.25 8.13 -16.72
C ASP A 554 -34.01 8.71 -17.42
N ILE A 555 -32.87 8.02 -17.35
CA ILE A 555 -31.69 8.41 -18.10
C ILE A 555 -31.96 8.16 -19.57
N SER A 556 -31.54 9.11 -20.41
CA SER A 556 -31.53 8.98 -21.85
C SER A 556 -30.12 9.24 -22.36
N VAL A 557 -29.64 8.42 -23.29
CA VAL A 557 -28.37 8.70 -23.97
C VAL A 557 -28.70 9.23 -25.34
N SER A 558 -28.11 10.37 -25.72
CA SER A 558 -28.24 10.92 -27.06
C SER A 558 -26.88 11.34 -27.58
N GLY A 559 -26.64 11.21 -28.88
CA GLY A 559 -25.33 11.51 -29.40
C GLY A 559 -25.22 11.43 -30.90
N LYS A 560 -24.01 11.72 -31.36
CA LYS A 560 -23.55 11.54 -32.73
C LYS A 560 -22.40 10.54 -32.70
N LEU A 561 -22.45 9.58 -33.62
CA LEU A 561 -21.36 8.67 -33.87
C LEU A 561 -21.13 8.65 -35.37
N ALA A 562 -19.90 8.85 -35.82
CA ALA A 562 -19.55 8.82 -37.22
C ALA A 562 -18.28 8.04 -37.46
N SER A 563 -18.27 7.26 -38.54
CA SER A 563 -17.03 6.69 -39.08
C SER A 563 -16.47 7.58 -40.18
N TYR A 564 -15.16 7.59 -40.34
CA TYR A 564 -14.47 8.26 -41.44
C TYR A 564 -13.11 7.61 -41.68
N VAL A 565 -12.46 7.98 -42.77
CA VAL A 565 -11.08 7.58 -43.04
C VAL A 565 -10.14 8.67 -42.52
N GLY A 566 -9.22 8.28 -41.64
CA GLY A 566 -8.27 9.19 -41.00
C GLY A 566 -6.84 8.66 -40.98
N ASP A 567 -5.93 9.49 -40.48
CA ASP A 567 -4.56 9.10 -40.15
C ASP A 567 -4.48 8.33 -38.82
N GLU A 568 -3.28 7.90 -38.44
CA GLU A 568 -3.02 7.16 -37.19
C GLU A 568 -3.39 7.93 -35.91
N ASN A 569 -3.52 9.26 -36.00
CA ASN A 569 -3.87 10.15 -34.90
C ASN A 569 -5.37 10.50 -34.89
N GLY A 570 -6.16 9.94 -35.82
CA GLY A 570 -7.58 10.21 -35.93
C GLY A 570 -7.92 11.50 -36.67
N ASN A 571 -6.99 12.16 -37.36
CA ASN A 571 -7.30 13.31 -38.20
C ASN A 571 -7.95 12.85 -39.50
N ILE A 572 -9.03 13.51 -39.92
CA ILE A 572 -9.70 13.19 -41.18
C ILE A 572 -8.79 13.54 -42.37
N LEU A 573 -8.67 12.63 -43.34
CA LEU A 573 -7.87 12.86 -44.53
C LEU A 573 -8.57 13.80 -45.51
N THR A 574 -7.78 14.50 -46.33
CA THR A 574 -8.31 15.43 -47.34
C THR A 574 -9.20 14.70 -48.35
N GLY A 575 -10.41 15.23 -48.58
CA GLY A 575 -11.39 14.64 -49.51
C GLY A 575 -12.31 13.60 -48.87
N GLU A 576 -12.07 13.21 -47.62
CA GLU A 576 -12.93 12.27 -46.88
C GLU A 576 -14.02 12.98 -46.08
N SER A 577 -15.11 12.26 -45.82
CA SER A 577 -16.27 12.77 -45.10
C SER A 577 -16.76 11.79 -44.03
N LYS A 578 -17.39 12.34 -42.99
CA LYS A 578 -18.01 11.58 -41.92
C LYS A 578 -19.26 10.86 -42.42
N SER A 579 -19.32 9.55 -42.20
CA SER A 579 -20.51 8.72 -42.36
C SER A 579 -21.12 8.47 -40.99
N TYR A 580 -22.25 9.12 -40.71
CA TYR A 580 -22.91 9.04 -39.40
C TYR A 580 -23.56 7.66 -39.21
N ILE A 581 -23.11 6.98 -38.16
CA ILE A 581 -23.64 5.72 -37.64
C ILE A 581 -24.86 6.00 -36.77
N LEU A 582 -24.81 7.08 -35.99
CA LEU A 582 -25.87 7.55 -35.11
C LEU A 582 -26.00 9.06 -35.24
N GLY A 583 -27.24 9.54 -35.31
CA GLY A 583 -27.55 10.96 -35.51
C GLY A 583 -27.13 11.43 -36.91
N ASN A 584 -26.91 12.73 -37.05
CA ASN A 584 -26.32 13.33 -38.25
C ASN A 584 -25.46 14.54 -37.87
N SER A 585 -24.92 15.25 -38.88
CA SER A 585 -24.05 16.41 -38.66
C SER A 585 -24.67 17.48 -37.76
N SER A 586 -25.99 17.63 -37.80
CA SER A 586 -26.71 18.70 -37.13
C SER A 586 -27.39 18.21 -35.84
N THR A 587 -28.08 17.08 -35.88
CA THR A 587 -28.92 16.59 -34.78
C THR A 587 -28.41 15.27 -34.18
N PRO A 588 -28.18 15.19 -32.87
CA PRO A 588 -27.99 13.92 -32.16
C PRO A 588 -29.21 13.01 -32.29
N ALA A 589 -29.02 11.71 -32.12
CA ALA A 589 -30.12 10.74 -31.99
C ALA A 589 -30.12 10.10 -30.60
N THR A 590 -31.31 9.80 -30.08
CA THR A 590 -31.49 9.04 -28.84
C THR A 590 -31.13 7.57 -29.06
N MET A 591 -30.49 6.97 -28.08
CA MET A 591 -30.06 5.58 -28.09
C MET A 591 -30.87 4.75 -27.10
N ALA A 592 -31.28 3.57 -27.55
CA ALA A 592 -31.90 2.59 -26.66
C ALA A 592 -30.83 1.92 -25.79
N PHE A 593 -31.14 1.64 -24.53
CA PHE A 593 -30.25 0.81 -23.71
C PHE A 593 -30.31 -0.65 -24.16
N ALA A 594 -29.15 -1.29 -24.21
CA ALA A 594 -29.01 -2.71 -24.41
C ALA A 594 -27.85 -3.22 -23.56
N SER A 595 -28.07 -4.33 -22.87
CA SER A 595 -27.03 -4.99 -22.10
C SER A 595 -25.93 -5.50 -23.02
N GLU A 596 -24.68 -5.38 -22.57
CA GLU A 596 -23.56 -6.01 -23.26
C GLU A 596 -23.77 -7.54 -23.33
N PRO A 597 -23.55 -8.19 -24.49
CA PRO A 597 -23.75 -9.62 -24.62
C PRO A 597 -22.74 -10.40 -23.78
N THR A 598 -23.23 -11.42 -23.06
CA THR A 598 -22.35 -12.42 -22.44
C THR A 598 -21.80 -13.36 -23.52
N LEU A 599 -20.48 -13.38 -23.70
CA LEU A 599 -19.82 -14.24 -24.68
C LEU A 599 -19.60 -15.64 -24.10
N SER A 600 -19.99 -16.67 -24.85
CA SER A 600 -19.67 -18.08 -24.59
C SER A 600 -18.56 -18.52 -25.53
N THR A 601 -17.56 -19.21 -24.98
CA THR A 601 -16.44 -19.79 -25.75
C THR A 601 -16.49 -21.32 -25.72
N ASP A 602 -15.93 -21.95 -26.76
CA ASP A 602 -15.70 -23.40 -26.79
C ASP A 602 -14.39 -23.79 -26.07
N SER A 603 -14.01 -25.08 -26.12
CA SER A 603 -12.78 -25.58 -25.51
C SER A 603 -11.48 -25.02 -26.10
N SER A 604 -11.57 -24.30 -27.22
CA SER A 604 -10.45 -23.71 -27.96
C SER A 604 -10.43 -22.19 -27.87
N ASP A 605 -11.19 -21.58 -26.94
CA ASP A 605 -11.34 -20.13 -26.77
C ASP A 605 -11.99 -19.41 -27.97
N VAL A 606 -12.81 -20.13 -28.76
CA VAL A 606 -13.55 -19.56 -29.90
C VAL A 606 -14.92 -19.09 -29.43
N VAL A 607 -15.29 -17.84 -29.73
CA VAL A 607 -16.60 -17.27 -29.37
C VAL A 607 -17.69 -17.87 -30.25
N THR A 608 -18.69 -18.48 -29.62
CA THR A 608 -19.83 -19.15 -30.28
C THR A 608 -21.15 -18.40 -30.14
N THR A 609 -21.20 -17.38 -29.26
CA THR A 609 -22.37 -16.49 -29.11
C THR A 609 -22.61 -15.69 -30.38
N ASP A 610 -23.77 -15.86 -31.01
CA ASP A 610 -24.14 -15.05 -32.17
C ASP A 610 -24.65 -13.65 -31.77
N ILE A 611 -23.75 -12.67 -31.81
CA ILE A 611 -24.09 -11.28 -31.43
C ILE A 611 -25.06 -10.60 -32.40
N SER A 612 -25.26 -11.14 -33.61
CA SER A 612 -26.19 -10.56 -34.59
C SER A 612 -27.65 -10.80 -34.22
N ASN A 613 -27.92 -11.81 -33.39
CA ASN A 613 -29.26 -12.13 -32.88
C ASN A 613 -29.55 -11.48 -31.52
N ILE A 614 -28.58 -10.76 -30.95
CA ILE A 614 -28.74 -10.06 -29.67
C ILE A 614 -29.16 -8.63 -29.96
N THR A 615 -30.16 -8.13 -29.23
CA THR A 615 -30.61 -6.74 -29.36
C THR A 615 -29.48 -5.79 -29.00
N SER A 616 -28.90 -5.13 -29.99
CA SER A 616 -27.99 -4.01 -29.81
C SER A 616 -28.75 -2.70 -29.72
N SER A 617 -28.16 -1.71 -29.05
CA SER A 617 -28.69 -0.34 -29.04
C SER A 617 -28.68 0.31 -30.42
N CYS A 618 -27.66 0.00 -31.23
CA CYS A 618 -27.52 0.43 -32.60
C CYS A 618 -26.63 -0.57 -33.35
N SER A 619 -26.96 -0.86 -34.61
CA SER A 619 -26.15 -1.70 -35.49
C SER A 619 -25.90 -1.00 -36.82
N THR A 620 -24.70 -1.14 -37.37
CA THR A 620 -24.33 -0.59 -38.68
C THR A 620 -23.37 -1.51 -39.43
N ASN A 621 -22.99 -1.11 -40.65
CA ASN A 621 -22.00 -1.80 -41.46
C ASN A 621 -20.99 -0.81 -42.01
N LEU A 622 -19.73 -0.97 -41.61
CA LEU A 622 -18.64 -0.05 -41.96
C LEU A 622 -17.86 -0.44 -43.22
N LYS A 623 -18.39 -1.34 -44.05
CA LYS A 623 -17.69 -1.82 -45.26
C LYS A 623 -17.27 -0.69 -46.20
N THR A 624 -18.11 0.32 -46.40
CA THR A 624 -17.81 1.44 -47.29
C THR A 624 -16.61 2.23 -46.79
N THR A 625 -16.52 2.47 -45.48
CA THR A 625 -15.40 3.15 -44.84
C THR A 625 -14.13 2.29 -44.90
N LEU A 626 -14.23 0.99 -44.60
CA LEU A 626 -13.09 0.06 -44.68
C LEU A 626 -12.55 -0.04 -46.11
N ASN A 627 -13.41 -0.17 -47.11
CA ASN A 627 -13.02 -0.36 -48.52
C ASN A 627 -12.28 0.85 -49.10
N LYS A 628 -12.42 2.04 -48.52
CA LYS A 628 -11.62 3.23 -48.88
C LYS A 628 -10.19 3.22 -48.34
N THR A 629 -9.88 2.30 -47.43
CA THR A 629 -8.54 2.15 -46.84
C THR A 629 -7.68 1.14 -47.60
N ARG A 630 -8.12 0.62 -48.75
CA ARG A 630 -7.51 -0.53 -49.44
C ARG A 630 -6.30 -0.21 -50.31
N ASP A 631 -6.08 1.06 -50.63
CA ASP A 631 -5.20 1.49 -51.73
C ASP A 631 -3.99 2.33 -51.28
N ALA A 632 -3.85 2.61 -49.98
CA ALA A 632 -2.74 3.39 -49.47
C ALA A 632 -2.43 3.07 -48.00
N THR A 633 -1.14 3.12 -47.68
CA THR A 633 -0.63 3.15 -46.30
C THR A 633 -1.16 4.36 -45.54
N ASN A 634 -1.31 4.26 -44.23
CA ASN A 634 -1.73 5.34 -43.32
C ASN A 634 -3.17 5.82 -43.48
N LYS A 635 -4.05 5.02 -44.09
CA LYS A 635 -5.50 5.24 -44.11
C LYS A 635 -6.16 4.26 -43.14
N TYR A 636 -6.79 4.75 -42.08
CA TYR A 636 -7.44 3.91 -41.08
C TYR A 636 -8.91 4.26 -40.92
N ILE A 637 -9.72 3.30 -40.48
CA ILE A 637 -11.05 3.62 -39.96
C ILE A 637 -10.88 4.37 -38.65
N CYS A 638 -11.52 5.53 -38.55
CA CYS A 638 -11.60 6.32 -37.34
C CYS A 638 -13.06 6.49 -36.95
N ILE A 639 -13.33 6.51 -35.65
CA ILE A 639 -14.64 6.76 -35.07
C ILE A 639 -14.60 8.11 -34.36
N ASP A 640 -15.49 9.01 -34.74
CA ASP A 640 -15.76 10.27 -34.04
C ASP A 640 -17.04 10.06 -33.25
N TYR A 641 -16.97 10.23 -31.94
CA TYR A 641 -18.12 10.12 -31.06
C TYR A 641 -18.32 11.42 -30.30
N ASP A 642 -19.57 11.76 -30.07
CA ASP A 642 -20.04 12.86 -29.23
C ASP A 642 -21.34 12.38 -28.58
N VAL A 643 -21.23 11.87 -27.35
CA VAL A 643 -22.31 11.21 -26.63
C VAL A 643 -22.61 11.95 -25.34
N ALA A 644 -23.87 12.28 -25.14
CA ALA A 644 -24.39 12.93 -23.94
C ALA A 644 -25.34 11.99 -23.20
N ILE A 645 -25.19 11.92 -21.88
CA ILE A 645 -26.08 11.18 -20.99
C ILE A 645 -27.02 12.19 -20.34
N ALA A 646 -28.18 12.41 -20.93
CA ALA A 646 -29.15 13.35 -20.40
C ALA A 646 -30.04 12.70 -19.34
N ASN A 647 -30.14 13.35 -18.17
CA ASN A 647 -31.21 13.09 -17.20
C ASN A 647 -31.94 14.41 -16.91
N SER A 648 -33.25 14.31 -16.65
CA SER A 648 -34.10 15.42 -16.24
C SER A 648 -33.93 15.82 -14.76
N SER A 649 -33.36 14.93 -13.94
CA SER A 649 -33.15 15.12 -12.50
C SER A 649 -31.83 14.46 -12.03
N LEU A 650 -31.36 14.81 -10.83
CA LEU A 650 -30.20 14.17 -10.22
C LEU A 650 -30.46 12.65 -10.07
N ILE A 651 -29.48 11.82 -10.43
CA ILE A 651 -29.58 10.37 -10.25
C ILE A 651 -29.17 10.06 -8.81
N THR A 652 -30.14 9.73 -7.95
CA THR A 652 -29.85 9.31 -6.57
C THR A 652 -29.83 7.80 -6.47
N VAL A 653 -28.66 7.25 -6.16
CA VAL A 653 -28.45 5.81 -5.94
C VAL A 653 -28.35 5.55 -4.44
N THR A 654 -29.09 4.56 -3.96
CA THR A 654 -29.07 4.14 -2.55
C THR A 654 -28.09 3.00 -2.32
N LYS A 655 -27.62 2.84 -1.08
CA LYS A 655 -26.67 1.76 -0.72
C LYS A 655 -27.18 0.36 -1.09
N ASP A 656 -28.45 0.08 -0.84
CA ASP A 656 -29.05 -1.22 -1.15
C ASP A 656 -29.06 -1.55 -2.64
N GLN A 657 -29.04 -0.53 -3.52
CA GLN A 657 -29.03 -0.72 -4.97
C GLN A 657 -27.64 -1.14 -5.50
N ILE A 658 -26.53 -0.84 -4.81
CA ILE A 658 -25.15 -1.07 -5.31
C ILE A 658 -24.61 -2.48 -4.99
N THR A 659 -25.45 -3.40 -4.49
CA THR A 659 -25.00 -4.69 -3.93
C THR A 659 -24.38 -5.69 -4.92
N ASP A 660 -24.49 -5.46 -6.23
CA ASP A 660 -23.88 -6.29 -7.27
C ASP A 660 -22.65 -5.61 -7.90
N ALA A 661 -21.49 -6.23 -7.74
CA ALA A 661 -20.15 -5.66 -7.90
C ALA A 661 -19.71 -5.22 -9.32
N ASN A 662 -20.59 -4.92 -10.27
CA ASN A 662 -20.21 -4.36 -11.58
C ASN A 662 -21.36 -3.60 -12.25
N SER A 663 -21.78 -2.49 -11.64
CA SER A 663 -22.74 -1.56 -12.21
C SER A 663 -22.00 -0.36 -12.79
N SER A 664 -21.67 -0.41 -14.08
CA SER A 664 -21.18 0.75 -14.84
C SER A 664 -22.20 1.20 -15.88
N ILE A 665 -22.21 2.49 -16.22
CA ILE A 665 -22.77 2.93 -17.50
C ILE A 665 -21.66 2.76 -18.52
N ALA A 666 -21.86 1.88 -19.50
CA ALA A 666 -20.82 1.57 -20.48
C ALA A 666 -21.32 1.63 -21.93
N ILE A 667 -20.44 2.13 -22.80
CA ILE A 667 -20.61 2.15 -24.25
C ILE A 667 -19.59 1.17 -24.82
N VAL A 668 -20.04 0.08 -25.41
CA VAL A 668 -19.18 -0.97 -25.97
C VAL A 668 -19.56 -1.25 -27.41
N ALA A 669 -18.55 -1.25 -28.29
CA ALA A 669 -18.68 -1.63 -29.68
C ALA A 669 -18.15 -3.06 -29.90
N TYR A 670 -18.89 -3.84 -30.67
CA TYR A 670 -18.47 -5.13 -31.19
C TYR A 670 -18.38 -5.07 -32.71
N ILE A 671 -17.18 -5.29 -33.26
CA ILE A 671 -16.91 -5.28 -34.70
C ILE A 671 -16.70 -6.71 -35.16
N CYS A 672 -17.53 -7.19 -36.07
CA CYS A 672 -17.38 -8.49 -36.70
C CYS A 672 -16.58 -8.34 -37.99
N VAL A 673 -15.44 -9.03 -38.08
CA VAL A 673 -14.55 -9.01 -39.25
C VAL A 673 -14.64 -10.36 -39.98
N PRO A 674 -15.54 -10.51 -40.96
CA PRO A 674 -15.58 -11.70 -41.79
C PRO A 674 -14.53 -11.63 -42.91
N LEU A 675 -13.78 -12.72 -43.13
CA LEU A 675 -12.85 -12.83 -44.26
C LEU A 675 -13.59 -13.22 -45.55
N LYS A 676 -14.45 -12.31 -46.01
CA LYS A 676 -15.26 -12.43 -47.22
C LYS A 676 -15.10 -11.18 -48.08
N PHE A 677 -14.73 -11.39 -49.34
CA PHE A 677 -14.28 -10.36 -50.25
C PHE A 677 -15.00 -10.43 -51.60
N ASN A 678 -15.08 -9.29 -52.26
CA ASN A 678 -15.56 -9.12 -53.63
C ASN A 678 -14.39 -8.64 -54.48
N VAL A 679 -14.17 -9.31 -55.62
CA VAL A 679 -13.17 -8.86 -56.61
C VAL A 679 -13.76 -7.73 -57.43
N THR A 680 -13.10 -6.57 -57.44
CA THR A 680 -13.56 -5.36 -58.14
C THR A 680 -12.99 -5.22 -59.54
N ASP A 681 -11.84 -5.84 -59.82
CA ASP A 681 -11.22 -5.82 -61.14
C ASP A 681 -12.02 -6.67 -62.13
N SER A 682 -12.41 -6.09 -63.26
CA SER A 682 -13.16 -6.79 -64.32
C SER A 682 -12.37 -7.93 -64.96
N ASN A 683 -11.03 -7.88 -64.90
CA ASN A 683 -10.16 -8.95 -65.38
C ASN A 683 -9.89 -10.03 -64.31
N GLY A 684 -10.46 -9.87 -63.12
CA GLY A 684 -10.14 -10.72 -61.97
C GLY A 684 -8.77 -10.43 -61.37
N ILE A 685 -8.34 -11.33 -60.49
CA ILE A 685 -7.05 -11.30 -59.82
C ILE A 685 -6.23 -12.48 -60.34
N THR A 686 -5.02 -12.17 -60.81
CA THR A 686 -4.06 -13.14 -61.30
C THR A 686 -2.91 -13.25 -60.32
N ILE A 687 -2.62 -14.46 -59.85
CA ILE A 687 -1.54 -14.76 -58.92
C ILE A 687 -0.58 -15.73 -59.62
N ASN A 688 0.68 -15.35 -59.77
CA ASN A 688 1.70 -16.21 -60.35
C ASN A 688 2.05 -17.34 -59.36
N VAL A 689 1.76 -18.58 -59.74
CA VAL A 689 1.95 -19.77 -58.91
C VAL A 689 3.42 -20.10 -58.70
N LEU A 690 4.29 -19.83 -59.69
CA LEU A 690 5.72 -20.06 -59.56
C LEU A 690 6.36 -19.09 -58.56
N ASP A 691 5.87 -17.85 -58.49
CA ASP A 691 6.29 -16.89 -57.47
C ASP A 691 5.89 -17.35 -56.07
N MET A 692 4.65 -17.88 -55.91
CA MET A 692 4.21 -18.48 -54.64
C MET A 692 5.14 -19.62 -54.20
N LEU A 693 5.58 -20.45 -55.14
CA LEU A 693 6.50 -21.57 -54.93
C LEU A 693 7.96 -21.15 -54.66
N GLY A 694 8.25 -19.84 -54.57
CA GLY A 694 9.61 -19.34 -54.36
C GLY A 694 10.53 -19.58 -55.55
N MET A 695 9.96 -19.75 -56.75
CA MET A 695 10.69 -19.85 -58.01
C MET A 695 10.81 -18.48 -58.71
N SER A 696 10.50 -17.40 -57.99
CA SER A 696 10.63 -16.01 -58.44
C SER A 696 12.07 -15.76 -58.91
N GLY A 697 12.25 -15.47 -60.20
CA GLY A 697 13.57 -15.28 -60.82
C GLY A 697 14.30 -16.57 -61.24
N SER A 698 13.67 -17.74 -61.16
CA SER A 698 14.20 -18.96 -61.78
C SER A 698 14.33 -18.77 -63.29
N THR A 699 15.50 -19.09 -63.83
CA THR A 699 15.71 -19.06 -65.28
C THR A 699 15.14 -20.28 -65.97
N ASP A 700 14.69 -21.34 -65.28
CA ASP A 700 14.16 -22.57 -65.90
C ASP A 700 13.40 -23.42 -64.88
N LEU A 701 12.27 -24.02 -65.27
CA LEU A 701 11.43 -24.87 -64.41
C LEU A 701 12.20 -26.08 -63.85
N PHE A 702 13.13 -26.63 -64.62
CA PHE A 702 14.00 -27.75 -64.24
C PHE A 702 15.37 -27.30 -63.72
N LYS A 703 15.56 -25.99 -63.48
CA LYS A 703 16.81 -25.38 -62.99
C LYS A 703 18.02 -25.68 -63.88
N ARG A 704 17.80 -25.81 -65.19
CA ARG A 704 18.88 -25.95 -66.18
C ARG A 704 19.58 -24.61 -66.38
N THR A 705 20.80 -24.64 -66.91
CA THR A 705 21.57 -23.43 -67.24
C THR A 705 21.74 -23.22 -68.74
N THR A 706 21.45 -24.25 -69.56
CA THR A 706 21.47 -24.22 -71.03
C THR A 706 20.51 -25.30 -71.57
N ALA A 707 20.18 -25.22 -72.87
CA ALA A 707 19.59 -26.36 -73.59
C ALA A 707 20.54 -27.57 -73.52
N THR A 708 19.98 -28.78 -73.51
CA THR A 708 20.76 -30.01 -73.38
C THR A 708 20.94 -30.68 -74.74
N ASP A 709 22.15 -31.07 -75.10
CA ASP A 709 22.44 -31.82 -76.33
C ASP A 709 21.91 -33.26 -76.22
N VAL A 710 20.71 -33.48 -76.79
CA VAL A 710 19.94 -34.72 -76.74
C VAL A 710 20.62 -35.92 -77.39
N THR A 711 21.64 -35.70 -78.23
CA THR A 711 22.30 -36.77 -79.00
C THR A 711 22.89 -37.86 -78.10
N SER A 712 23.39 -37.48 -76.92
CA SER A 712 24.02 -38.41 -75.96
C SER A 712 23.03 -39.16 -75.03
N PHE A 713 21.75 -38.82 -75.05
CA PHE A 713 20.71 -39.43 -74.21
C PHE A 713 19.39 -39.69 -74.95
N GLN A 714 19.40 -39.67 -76.29
CA GLN A 714 18.23 -39.89 -77.14
C GLN A 714 17.51 -41.20 -76.82
N GLN A 715 18.25 -42.28 -76.57
CA GLN A 715 17.66 -43.57 -76.18
C GLN A 715 16.80 -43.53 -74.90
N TYR A 716 17.05 -42.58 -74.00
CA TYR A 716 16.24 -42.38 -72.80
C TYR A 716 15.02 -41.51 -73.09
N LEU A 717 15.11 -40.58 -74.04
CA LEU A 717 13.96 -39.81 -74.53
C LEU A 717 13.00 -40.68 -75.33
N ASP A 718 13.52 -41.59 -76.16
CA ASP A 718 12.74 -42.55 -76.94
C ASP A 718 11.99 -43.54 -76.03
N ALA A 719 12.46 -43.72 -74.79
CA ALA A 719 11.79 -44.55 -73.79
C ALA A 719 10.62 -43.84 -73.07
N LEU A 720 10.53 -42.51 -73.17
CA LEU A 720 9.42 -41.71 -72.62
C LEU A 720 8.25 -41.68 -73.61
N THR A 721 7.06 -42.06 -73.16
CA THR A 721 5.82 -41.92 -73.94
C THR A 721 5.22 -40.52 -73.79
N SER A 722 5.27 -39.96 -72.59
CA SER A 722 4.82 -38.59 -72.29
C SER A 722 5.47 -38.07 -71.01
N VAL A 723 5.48 -36.74 -70.87
CA VAL A 723 5.88 -36.06 -69.64
C VAL A 723 4.76 -35.15 -69.22
N ASP A 724 4.14 -35.39 -68.08
CA ASP A 724 3.01 -34.60 -67.62
C ASP A 724 3.48 -33.59 -66.56
N LEU A 725 3.24 -32.29 -66.80
CA LEU A 725 3.32 -31.26 -65.77
C LEU A 725 2.04 -31.32 -64.94
N VAL A 726 2.17 -31.65 -63.67
CA VAL A 726 1.05 -31.89 -62.76
C VAL A 726 0.94 -30.74 -61.78
N TYR A 727 -0.27 -30.23 -61.63
CA TYR A 727 -0.68 -29.29 -60.58
C TYR A 727 -1.64 -30.00 -59.62
N GLN A 728 -1.39 -29.93 -58.31
CA GLN A 728 -2.26 -30.51 -57.30
C GLN A 728 -2.44 -29.58 -56.10
N THR A 729 -3.68 -29.50 -55.61
CA THR A 729 -3.99 -28.91 -54.30
C THR A 729 -5.04 -29.76 -53.58
N PRO A 730 -4.68 -30.45 -52.48
CA PRO A 730 -5.57 -31.37 -51.80
C PRO A 730 -6.69 -30.67 -51.02
N VAL A 731 -6.52 -29.40 -50.62
CA VAL A 731 -7.50 -28.63 -49.86
C VAL A 731 -7.49 -27.17 -50.31
N LEU A 732 -8.69 -26.63 -50.54
CA LEU A 732 -8.87 -25.27 -51.03
C LEU A 732 -9.28 -24.34 -49.89
N PRO A 733 -8.54 -23.24 -49.65
CA PRO A 733 -8.90 -22.26 -48.64
C PRO A 733 -10.03 -21.32 -49.09
N PHE A 734 -10.31 -21.23 -50.39
CA PHE A 734 -11.26 -20.28 -50.94
C PHE A 734 -12.57 -20.95 -51.29
N ASN A 735 -13.66 -20.39 -50.77
CA ASN A 735 -15.01 -20.72 -51.24
C ASN A 735 -15.51 -19.54 -52.07
N SER A 736 -15.76 -19.77 -53.36
CA SER A 736 -16.15 -18.75 -54.31
C SER A 736 -17.42 -19.15 -55.05
N THR A 737 -18.23 -18.15 -55.41
CA THR A 737 -19.45 -18.35 -56.21
C THR A 737 -19.15 -18.72 -57.65
N GLU A 738 -18.00 -18.29 -58.18
CA GLU A 738 -17.53 -18.65 -59.52
C GLU A 738 -16.30 -19.56 -59.44
N GLU A 739 -16.07 -20.35 -60.48
CA GLU A 739 -14.94 -21.27 -60.53
C GLU A 739 -13.62 -20.50 -60.63
N ILE A 740 -12.78 -20.61 -59.60
CA ILE A 740 -11.37 -20.19 -59.65
C ILE A 740 -10.62 -21.20 -60.52
N LYS A 741 -9.69 -20.72 -61.35
CA LYS A 741 -9.00 -21.55 -62.36
C LYS A 741 -7.49 -21.37 -62.30
N VAL A 742 -6.76 -22.38 -62.76
CA VAL A 742 -5.33 -22.25 -63.04
C VAL A 742 -5.15 -22.18 -64.54
N ILE A 743 -4.53 -21.11 -65.01
CA ILE A 743 -4.23 -20.88 -66.42
C ILE A 743 -2.72 -21.10 -66.62
N VAL A 744 -2.39 -21.94 -67.60
CA VAL A 744 -1.01 -22.21 -68.01
C VAL A 744 -0.82 -21.70 -69.44
N GLU A 745 0.13 -20.79 -69.62
CA GLU A 745 0.48 -20.14 -70.88
C GLU A 745 2.00 -20.23 -71.13
N HIS A 746 2.42 -19.95 -72.37
CA HIS A 746 3.85 -19.88 -72.76
C HIS A 746 4.67 -21.14 -72.40
N ILE A 747 4.07 -22.32 -72.53
CA ILE A 747 4.65 -23.60 -72.07
C ILE A 747 6.06 -23.82 -72.64
N TYR A 748 6.22 -23.54 -73.93
CA TYR A 748 7.49 -23.68 -74.65
C TYR A 748 8.19 -22.35 -74.94
N GLY A 749 7.91 -21.30 -74.16
CA GLY A 749 8.48 -19.97 -74.30
C GLY A 749 7.48 -18.93 -74.84
N SER A 750 7.89 -17.67 -74.87
CA SER A 750 7.00 -16.52 -75.09
C SER A 750 6.32 -16.45 -76.46
N SER A 751 6.75 -17.24 -77.44
CA SER A 751 6.11 -17.35 -78.76
C SER A 751 4.98 -18.38 -78.79
N ASP A 752 4.84 -19.18 -77.74
CA ASP A 752 3.81 -20.21 -77.61
C ASP A 752 2.51 -19.58 -77.09
N THR A 753 1.48 -19.57 -77.92
CA THR A 753 0.18 -18.95 -77.60
C THR A 753 -0.84 -19.97 -77.07
N GLU A 754 -0.44 -21.22 -76.86
CA GLU A 754 -1.31 -22.24 -76.30
C GLU A 754 -1.65 -21.89 -74.85
N LYS A 755 -2.96 -21.82 -74.57
CA LYS A 755 -3.53 -21.51 -73.26
C LYS A 755 -4.29 -22.72 -72.76
N LEU A 756 -3.88 -23.25 -71.63
CA LEU A 756 -4.54 -24.37 -70.97
C LEU A 756 -5.20 -23.90 -69.68
N THR A 757 -6.40 -24.40 -69.43
CA THR A 757 -7.18 -24.09 -68.23
C THR A 757 -7.37 -25.36 -67.43
N LEU A 758 -6.87 -25.35 -66.20
CA LEU A 758 -7.00 -26.43 -65.24
C LEU A 758 -7.99 -26.00 -64.15
N GLY A 759 -8.73 -26.97 -63.63
CA GLY A 759 -9.56 -26.76 -62.45
C GLY A 759 -8.68 -26.49 -61.22
N MET A 760 -9.20 -25.71 -60.26
CA MET A 760 -8.42 -25.34 -59.08
C MET A 760 -8.06 -26.55 -58.21
N SER A 761 -8.80 -27.66 -58.23
CA SER A 761 -8.49 -28.86 -57.42
C SER A 761 -7.30 -29.69 -57.93
N GLY A 762 -6.81 -29.41 -59.14
CA GLY A 762 -5.69 -30.13 -59.74
C GLY A 762 -5.90 -30.44 -61.22
N GLY A 763 -4.81 -30.78 -61.89
CA GLY A 763 -4.81 -31.19 -63.30
C GLY A 763 -3.42 -31.56 -63.79
N SER A 764 -3.33 -32.14 -64.98
CA SER A 764 -2.05 -32.39 -65.66
C SER A 764 -2.07 -31.86 -67.08
N ILE A 765 -0.90 -31.46 -67.55
CA ILE A 765 -0.65 -31.02 -68.92
C ILE A 765 0.40 -31.95 -69.51
N SER A 766 0.05 -32.63 -70.60
CA SER A 766 1.02 -33.49 -71.28
C SER A 766 1.97 -32.66 -72.14
N LEU A 767 3.25 -32.85 -71.92
CA LEU A 767 4.35 -32.16 -72.57
C LEU A 767 5.11 -33.13 -73.48
N ASN A 768 5.55 -32.62 -74.63
CA ASN A 768 6.43 -33.33 -75.55
C ASN A 768 7.87 -33.46 -74.96
N PRO A 769 8.38 -34.68 -74.73
CA PRO A 769 9.70 -34.90 -74.11
C PRO A 769 10.87 -34.28 -74.89
N SER A 770 10.79 -34.28 -76.23
CA SER A 770 11.85 -33.74 -77.09
C SER A 770 11.91 -32.22 -77.01
N LYS A 771 10.75 -31.54 -76.98
CA LYS A 771 10.68 -30.08 -76.84
C LYS A 771 11.18 -29.61 -75.48
N ILE A 772 10.90 -30.35 -74.40
CA ILE A 772 11.40 -30.04 -73.05
C ILE A 772 12.93 -29.94 -73.05
N CYS A 773 13.62 -30.86 -73.73
CA CYS A 773 15.09 -30.91 -73.70
C CYS A 773 15.76 -29.84 -74.59
N SER A 774 15.15 -29.53 -75.74
CA SER A 774 15.71 -28.60 -76.73
C SER A 774 15.44 -27.13 -76.42
N ILE A 775 14.35 -26.81 -75.70
CA ILE A 775 13.96 -25.43 -75.39
C ILE A 775 14.55 -25.00 -74.06
N TYR A 776 15.24 -23.86 -74.07
CA TYR A 776 15.80 -23.21 -72.89
C TYR A 776 15.65 -21.70 -73.01
N PRO A 777 15.13 -21.01 -71.98
CA PRO A 777 14.53 -21.57 -70.77
C PRO A 777 13.16 -22.20 -71.01
N LEU A 778 12.82 -23.26 -70.27
CA LEU A 778 11.46 -23.78 -70.19
C LEU A 778 10.82 -23.24 -68.91
N LEU A 779 10.00 -22.21 -69.04
CA LEU A 779 9.37 -21.52 -67.92
C LEU A 779 7.94 -21.15 -68.31
N PRO A 780 6.95 -22.04 -68.08
CA PRO A 780 5.55 -21.72 -68.34
C PRO A 780 5.05 -20.63 -67.38
N ASP A 781 4.14 -19.78 -67.85
CA ASP A 781 3.39 -18.88 -66.99
C ASP A 781 2.22 -19.64 -66.37
N ILE A 782 2.32 -19.95 -65.07
CA ILE A 782 1.28 -20.64 -64.32
C ILE A 782 0.59 -19.63 -63.40
N ASN A 783 -0.66 -19.33 -63.69
CA ASN A 783 -1.42 -18.27 -63.04
C ASN A 783 -2.70 -18.81 -62.39
N LEU A 784 -2.86 -18.59 -61.10
CA LEU A 784 -4.14 -18.77 -60.41
C LEU A 784 -5.00 -17.53 -60.68
N VAL A 785 -6.18 -17.72 -61.26
CA VAL A 785 -7.09 -16.64 -61.65
C VAL A 785 -8.37 -16.73 -60.83
N ILE A 786 -8.56 -15.72 -59.97
CA ILE A 786 -9.81 -15.49 -59.26
C ILE A 786 -10.65 -14.54 -60.12
N PRO A 787 -11.80 -14.98 -60.66
CA PRO A 787 -12.62 -14.13 -61.52
C PRO A 787 -13.25 -12.95 -60.73
N GLN A 788 -13.90 -12.04 -61.43
CA GLN A 788 -14.69 -10.97 -60.80
C GLN A 788 -15.91 -11.59 -60.08
N THR A 789 -15.74 -11.92 -58.80
CA THR A 789 -16.73 -12.69 -58.03
C THR A 789 -16.58 -12.43 -56.53
N SER A 790 -17.51 -12.97 -55.74
CA SER A 790 -17.36 -13.06 -54.29
C SER A 790 -16.58 -14.32 -53.92
N PHE A 791 -15.66 -14.19 -52.97
CA PHE A 791 -14.96 -15.31 -52.37
C PHE A 791 -14.77 -15.12 -50.86
N SER A 792 -14.63 -16.22 -50.14
CA SER A 792 -14.42 -16.24 -48.69
C SER A 792 -13.29 -17.18 -48.33
N ILE A 793 -12.64 -16.89 -47.21
CA ILE A 793 -11.58 -17.73 -46.66
C ILE A 793 -12.21 -18.74 -45.69
N THR A 794 -11.91 -20.01 -45.92
CA THR A 794 -12.41 -21.13 -45.13
C THR A 794 -11.63 -21.26 -43.83
N ARG A 795 -12.34 -21.45 -42.72
CA ARG A 795 -11.77 -21.63 -41.37
C ARG A 795 -10.81 -22.83 -41.33
N ASN A 796 -9.72 -22.69 -40.57
CA ASN A 796 -8.74 -23.76 -40.29
C ASN A 796 -8.21 -24.49 -41.52
N THR A 797 -8.13 -23.80 -42.66
CA THR A 797 -7.70 -24.41 -43.92
C THR A 797 -6.29 -23.95 -44.29
N ALA A 798 -5.39 -24.92 -44.52
CA ALA A 798 -4.06 -24.66 -45.06
C ALA A 798 -4.10 -24.70 -46.60
N VAL A 799 -3.29 -23.87 -47.23
CA VAL A 799 -3.06 -23.90 -48.68
C VAL A 799 -1.87 -24.80 -48.94
N ASN A 800 -2.11 -25.93 -49.61
CA ASN A 800 -1.04 -26.82 -50.04
C ASN A 800 -1.07 -26.88 -51.57
N LEU A 801 0.02 -26.48 -52.21
CA LEU A 801 0.13 -26.41 -53.65
C LEU A 801 1.38 -27.15 -54.09
N ASN A 802 1.20 -28.15 -54.95
CA ASN A 802 2.28 -28.92 -55.54
C ASN A 802 2.30 -28.69 -57.04
N VAL A 803 3.47 -28.36 -57.56
CA VAL A 803 3.77 -28.50 -58.99
C VAL A 803 4.80 -29.60 -59.12
N GLY A 804 4.45 -30.63 -59.88
CA GLY A 804 5.26 -31.81 -60.10
C GLY A 804 5.33 -32.18 -61.57
N VAL A 805 6.18 -33.16 -61.88
CA VAL A 805 6.26 -33.76 -63.21
C VAL A 805 6.17 -35.27 -63.08
N THR A 806 5.33 -35.88 -63.91
CA THR A 806 5.22 -37.33 -64.03
C THR A 806 5.78 -37.76 -65.38
N LEU A 807 6.74 -38.67 -65.35
CA LEU A 807 7.32 -39.28 -66.55
C LEU A 807 6.64 -40.62 -66.80
N HIS A 808 6.09 -40.80 -67.99
CA HIS A 808 5.50 -42.06 -68.42
C HIS A 808 6.49 -42.79 -69.34
N THR A 809 6.79 -44.05 -69.05
CA THR A 809 7.72 -44.87 -69.85
C THR A 809 7.05 -46.13 -70.38
N ASP A 810 7.30 -46.47 -71.65
CA ASP A 810 6.94 -47.79 -72.25
C ASP A 810 7.92 -48.21 -73.36
N GLY A 811 9.19 -47.78 -73.25
CA GLY A 811 10.23 -48.08 -74.26
C GLY A 811 11.35 -48.99 -73.77
N ILE A 812 12.38 -49.13 -74.60
CA ILE A 812 13.52 -50.03 -74.39
C ILE A 812 14.80 -49.20 -74.38
N VAL A 813 15.58 -49.29 -73.31
CA VAL A 813 16.85 -48.58 -73.15
C VAL A 813 18.02 -49.56 -73.25
N ASN A 814 19.05 -49.23 -74.01
CA ASN A 814 20.26 -50.02 -74.13
C ASN A 814 21.28 -49.61 -73.05
N ILE A 815 21.66 -50.55 -72.18
CA ILE A 815 22.56 -50.31 -71.04
C ILE A 815 23.99 -50.76 -71.35
N PHE A 816 24.18 -51.69 -72.30
CA PHE A 816 25.49 -52.23 -72.65
C PHE A 816 25.49 -52.71 -74.10
N GLY A 817 26.59 -52.52 -74.83
CA GLY A 817 26.71 -52.90 -76.24
C GLY A 817 26.04 -51.91 -77.19
N ASN A 818 26.70 -51.47 -78.26
CA ASN A 818 26.15 -50.45 -79.17
C ASN A 818 24.95 -50.95 -79.99
#